data_AF-A0A8C8EVT8-F1
#
_entry.id   AF-A0A8C8EVT8-F1
#
_cell.length_a   1.000
_cell.length_b   1.000
_cell.length_c   1.000
_cell.angle_alpha   90.00
_cell.angle_beta   90.00
_cell.angle_gamma   90.00
#
_symmetry.space_group_name_H-M   'P 1'
#
loop_
_entity.id
_entity.type
_entity.pdbx_description
1 polymer ?
#
loop_
_entity_poly.entity_id
_entity_poly.type
_entity_poly.pdbx_seq_one_letter_code
_entity_poly.pdbx_strand_id
1 'polypeptide(L)'
;METQEQKCQDKAEIRLKEQRERLEQLITSHDQEVAILTEKLSSSRSSASSLSVQVELLQKQGESQASVHQSQVKDLESAFSILRSDLLDGQRIHEDKVSALEKQLAEAQSQVEEAQRGRDGSLQQAEELDSQLCQLTSELRQVREELALEKEETKQLRERDTGHSVTSDGLRRELEERRLGVQQLEVLVGSLKDDCQAQMEAQLLGEKHQSEQQEELAVLRGELKLTTDQLNRARDEELRLQALQGDRDKALKRVQALLEERDRELQLRQQEAQQGRARLEEAQGHCQALRAETEVLRLKLEDREKMVNLLRLQLESTTQMTVQHGRSIDSLHDEKSRLSNQLSEHKLEIQQLRTDLEQREECLAVLEKERRVQQAGLSEQSHCDKELKLEKQKLTAELEIQRMQLVTLTEEHEELKRLHSSKSEEQEGVVVSLKAQLKTTRAEMDQARRTLEGVDGHGLKVAMGMQKQIKTKRDQIHSLQGRIQLLEETMDKLSQEKHYQSLESKRQVQELASVTEEKRQMATELETVRSLERLLREKVAKLEATLHKMSGSVIDCQDFIQLQEQAFVRLKLQHAQELQGQNLRDTGNAQRSSPTSPTARNALTSTQHRSNCLLELKSQRLLESPTMELRSLVKELRRVISENPGPHTSIIKRTSAPERVHRTTLNEVTNCFTNNAKTTKGTYSR
;
A
#
# COMPACT_ATOMS: atom_id res chain seq x y z
N MET A 1 82.64 -73.33 109.29
CA MET A 1 81.89 -73.46 108.01
C MET A 1 81.32 -72.10 107.58
N GLU A 2 81.11 -71.19 108.54
CA GLU A 2 80.41 -69.92 108.40
C GLU A 2 80.90 -69.04 107.23
N THR A 3 82.20 -69.05 106.92
CA THR A 3 82.79 -68.22 105.84
C THR A 3 82.32 -68.60 104.42
N GLN A 4 81.74 -69.79 104.24
CA GLN A 4 81.14 -70.19 102.96
C GLN A 4 79.62 -69.99 102.94
N GLU A 5 78.96 -70.09 104.10
CA GLU A 5 77.53 -69.75 104.26
C GLU A 5 77.31 -68.24 104.05
N GLN A 6 78.07 -67.39 104.76
CA GLN A 6 78.00 -65.93 104.59
C GLN A 6 78.18 -65.52 103.13
N LYS A 7 79.18 -66.09 102.44
CA LYS A 7 79.49 -65.76 101.04
C LYS A 7 78.46 -66.28 100.03
N CYS A 8 77.61 -67.24 100.43
CA CYS A 8 76.42 -67.65 99.70
C CYS A 8 75.22 -66.75 100.02
N GLN A 9 75.08 -66.31 101.28
CA GLN A 9 74.06 -65.39 101.76
C GLN A 9 74.20 -64.00 101.12
N ASP A 10 75.40 -63.42 101.12
CA ASP A 10 75.73 -62.16 100.43
C ASP A 10 75.39 -62.25 98.92
N LYS A 11 75.68 -63.39 98.28
CA LYS A 11 75.36 -63.62 96.85
C LYS A 11 73.86 -63.79 96.59
N ALA A 12 73.12 -64.37 97.52
CA ALA A 12 71.67 -64.46 97.44
C ALA A 12 71.06 -63.05 97.62
N GLU A 13 71.57 -62.26 98.55
CA GLU A 13 71.13 -60.89 98.81
C GLU A 13 71.42 -59.94 97.64
N ILE A 14 72.63 -60.02 97.04
CA ILE A 14 72.95 -59.27 95.80
C ILE A 14 72.01 -59.66 94.67
N ARG A 15 71.71 -60.96 94.46
CA ARG A 15 70.75 -61.40 93.44
C ARG A 15 69.32 -60.92 93.75
N LEU A 16 68.91 -60.92 95.01
CA LEU A 16 67.61 -60.37 95.42
C LEU A 16 67.55 -58.85 95.20
N LYS A 17 68.67 -58.14 95.36
CA LYS A 17 68.79 -56.70 95.06
C LYS A 17 68.73 -56.44 93.56
N GLU A 18 69.49 -57.17 92.72
CA GLU A 18 69.39 -57.08 91.26
C GLU A 18 67.97 -57.39 90.75
N GLN A 19 67.29 -58.39 91.30
CA GLN A 19 65.92 -58.73 90.91
C GLN A 19 64.93 -57.64 91.36
N ARG A 20 65.12 -57.04 92.53
CA ARG A 20 64.31 -55.92 93.02
C ARG A 20 64.50 -54.67 92.16
N GLU A 21 65.74 -54.30 91.85
CA GLU A 21 66.08 -53.17 90.99
C GLU A 21 65.55 -53.37 89.56
N ARG A 22 65.60 -54.59 89.01
CA ARG A 22 64.95 -54.91 87.72
C ARG A 22 63.43 -54.83 87.79
N LEU A 23 62.82 -55.23 88.91
CA LEU A 23 61.37 -55.11 89.12
C LEU A 23 60.97 -53.63 89.19
N GLU A 24 61.71 -52.79 89.92
CA GLU A 24 61.49 -51.35 90.03
C GLU A 24 61.74 -50.63 88.69
N GLN A 25 62.73 -51.04 87.91
CA GLN A 25 62.93 -50.57 86.53
C GLN A 25 61.77 -50.96 85.60
N LEU A 26 61.25 -52.19 85.73
CA LEU A 26 60.11 -52.63 84.93
C LEU A 26 58.81 -51.91 85.32
N ILE A 27 58.57 -51.70 86.61
CA ILE A 27 57.43 -50.93 87.15
C ILE A 27 57.51 -49.48 86.64
N THR A 28 58.65 -48.80 86.85
CA THR A 28 58.80 -47.40 86.42
C THR A 28 58.76 -47.23 84.90
N SER A 29 59.24 -48.21 84.13
CA SER A 29 59.08 -48.26 82.66
C SER A 29 57.62 -48.45 82.25
N HIS A 30 56.87 -49.29 82.97
CA HIS A 30 55.44 -49.50 82.73
C HIS A 30 54.60 -48.26 83.10
N ASP A 31 54.88 -47.63 84.25
CA ASP A 31 54.23 -46.39 84.68
C ASP A 31 54.44 -45.26 83.66
N GLN A 32 55.65 -45.15 83.10
CA GLN A 32 55.97 -44.21 82.02
C GLN A 32 55.19 -44.52 80.73
N GLU A 33 55.09 -45.79 80.32
CA GLU A 33 54.31 -46.20 79.15
C GLU A 33 52.81 -45.94 79.35
N VAL A 34 52.27 -46.25 80.53
CA VAL A 34 50.87 -45.97 80.90
C VAL A 34 50.59 -44.47 80.93
N ALA A 35 51.52 -43.65 81.42
CA ALA A 35 51.40 -42.19 81.37
C ALA A 35 51.36 -41.67 79.92
N ILE A 36 52.28 -42.12 79.06
CA ILE A 36 52.34 -41.75 77.63
C ILE A 36 51.08 -42.21 76.88
N LEU A 37 50.55 -43.40 77.17
CA LEU A 37 49.31 -43.90 76.57
C LEU A 37 48.09 -43.10 77.07
N THR A 38 48.07 -42.70 78.34
CA THR A 38 47.01 -41.85 78.92
C THR A 38 47.03 -40.45 78.30
N GLU A 39 48.20 -39.85 78.10
CA GLU A 39 48.35 -38.56 77.44
C GLU A 39 47.92 -38.64 75.96
N LYS A 40 48.32 -39.68 75.23
CA LYS A 40 47.88 -39.94 73.85
C LYS A 40 46.36 -40.14 73.76
N LEU A 41 45.76 -40.85 74.71
CA LEU A 41 44.30 -41.01 74.78
C LEU A 41 43.59 -39.68 75.07
N SER A 42 44.14 -38.87 75.97
CA SER A 42 43.57 -37.56 76.32
C SER A 42 43.64 -36.55 75.16
N SER A 43 44.76 -36.51 74.43
CA SER A 43 44.97 -35.64 73.26
C SER A 43 44.18 -36.12 72.04
N SER A 44 44.05 -37.44 71.83
CA SER A 44 43.14 -37.98 70.82
C SER A 44 41.67 -37.65 71.13
N ARG A 45 41.26 -37.73 72.42
CA ARG A 45 39.91 -37.35 72.87
C ARG A 45 39.64 -35.84 72.75
N SER A 46 40.62 -34.98 73.03
CA SER A 46 40.48 -33.53 72.81
C SER A 46 40.41 -33.17 71.32
N SER A 47 41.17 -33.87 70.49
CA SER A 47 41.09 -33.74 69.02
C SER A 47 39.73 -34.18 68.47
N ALA A 48 39.21 -35.32 68.95
CA ALA A 48 37.89 -35.83 68.54
C ALA A 48 36.73 -34.90 68.97
N SER A 49 36.80 -34.31 70.16
CA SER A 49 35.80 -33.34 70.61
C SER A 49 35.90 -32.00 69.87
N SER A 50 37.11 -31.53 69.55
CA SER A 50 37.32 -30.37 68.67
C SER A 50 36.72 -30.58 67.28
N LEU A 51 36.99 -31.73 66.64
CA LEU A 51 36.40 -32.10 65.36
C LEU A 51 34.86 -32.22 65.42
N SER A 52 34.31 -32.76 66.51
CA SER A 52 32.86 -32.84 66.70
C SER A 52 32.20 -31.44 66.72
N VAL A 53 32.79 -30.48 67.42
CA VAL A 53 32.31 -29.08 67.46
C VAL A 53 32.47 -28.42 66.08
N GLN A 54 33.57 -28.69 65.38
CA GLN A 54 33.79 -28.14 64.03
C GLN A 54 32.76 -28.67 63.01
N VAL A 55 32.39 -29.96 63.09
CA VAL A 55 31.34 -30.56 62.25
C VAL A 55 29.96 -29.98 62.59
N GLU A 56 29.63 -29.82 63.89
CA GLU A 56 28.35 -29.22 64.31
C GLU A 56 28.22 -27.76 63.84
N LEU A 57 29.31 -26.99 63.88
CA LEU A 57 29.34 -25.61 63.37
C LEU A 57 29.13 -25.57 61.84
N LEU A 58 29.80 -26.45 61.09
CA LEU A 58 29.61 -26.56 59.64
C LEU A 58 28.20 -27.00 59.25
N GLN A 59 27.59 -27.93 60.02
CA GLN A 59 26.21 -28.33 59.83
C GLN A 59 25.27 -27.14 60.04
N LYS A 60 25.38 -26.42 61.17
CA LYS A 60 24.55 -25.24 61.46
C LYS A 60 24.75 -24.11 60.45
N GLN A 61 25.97 -23.94 59.93
CA GLN A 61 26.24 -23.01 58.83
C GLN A 61 25.49 -23.43 57.56
N GLY A 62 25.55 -24.70 57.16
CA GLY A 62 24.82 -25.24 56.01
C GLY A 62 23.29 -25.13 56.16
N GLU A 63 22.75 -25.46 57.33
CA GLU A 63 21.33 -25.31 57.66
C GLU A 63 20.89 -23.83 57.58
N SER A 64 21.70 -22.90 58.09
CA SER A 64 21.41 -21.47 58.00
C SER A 64 21.40 -20.99 56.55
N GLN A 65 22.38 -21.38 55.73
CA GLN A 65 22.44 -21.03 54.30
C GLN A 65 21.25 -21.63 53.52
N ALA A 66 20.88 -22.88 53.80
CA ALA A 66 19.70 -23.51 53.21
C ALA A 66 18.41 -22.76 53.57
N SER A 67 18.27 -22.28 54.83
CA SER A 67 17.12 -21.48 55.24
C SER A 67 17.05 -20.12 54.53
N VAL A 68 18.20 -19.44 54.37
CA VAL A 68 18.30 -18.15 53.66
C VAL A 68 17.95 -18.30 52.18
N HIS A 69 18.47 -19.33 51.51
CA HIS A 69 18.12 -19.62 50.12
C HIS A 69 16.65 -20.04 49.97
N GLN A 70 16.07 -20.77 50.95
CA GLN A 70 14.65 -21.10 50.92
C GLN A 70 13.74 -19.87 51.09
N SER A 71 14.13 -18.87 51.90
CA SER A 71 13.41 -17.58 51.94
C SER A 71 13.55 -16.83 50.62
N GLN A 72 14.77 -16.70 50.07
CA GLN A 72 15.00 -16.04 48.78
C GLN A 72 14.18 -16.65 47.63
N VAL A 73 14.05 -17.98 47.59
CA VAL A 73 13.20 -18.67 46.61
C VAL A 73 11.73 -18.31 46.80
N LYS A 74 11.19 -18.32 48.04
CA LYS A 74 9.80 -17.95 48.32
C LYS A 74 9.50 -16.48 47.98
N ASP A 75 10.44 -15.58 48.28
CA ASP A 75 10.33 -14.16 47.96
C ASP A 75 10.26 -13.97 46.44
N LEU A 76 11.11 -14.65 45.68
CA LEU A 76 11.09 -14.67 44.20
C LEU A 76 9.80 -15.31 43.65
N GLU A 77 9.35 -16.44 44.19
CA GLU A 77 8.08 -17.09 43.81
C GLU A 77 6.88 -16.14 44.02
N SER A 78 6.89 -15.36 45.11
CA SER A 78 5.85 -14.35 45.36
C SER A 78 5.91 -13.18 44.36
N ALA A 79 7.12 -12.69 44.04
CA ALA A 79 7.32 -11.63 43.06
C ALA A 79 6.92 -12.07 41.64
N PHE A 80 7.29 -13.30 41.23
CA PHE A 80 6.83 -13.89 39.97
C PHE A 80 5.30 -14.08 39.93
N SER A 81 4.67 -14.39 41.06
CA SER A 81 3.20 -14.52 41.14
C SER A 81 2.51 -13.17 40.98
N ILE A 82 3.05 -12.10 41.57
CA ILE A 82 2.56 -10.72 41.40
C ILE A 82 2.72 -10.27 39.95
N LEU A 83 3.94 -10.34 39.40
CA LEU A 83 4.24 -9.95 38.01
C LEU A 83 3.38 -10.72 36.98
N ARG A 84 3.03 -11.98 37.28
CA ARG A 84 2.12 -12.78 36.46
C ARG A 84 0.67 -12.32 36.55
N SER A 85 0.20 -11.83 37.71
CA SER A 85 -1.12 -11.21 37.83
C SER A 85 -1.15 -9.90 37.05
N ASP A 86 -0.17 -9.01 37.29
CA ASP A 86 -0.07 -7.71 36.62
C ASP A 86 -0.05 -7.85 35.08
N LEU A 87 0.65 -8.87 34.57
CA LEU A 87 0.67 -9.20 33.14
C LEU A 87 -0.69 -9.68 32.61
N LEU A 88 -1.42 -10.51 33.37
CA LEU A 88 -2.74 -11.01 32.98
C LEU A 88 -3.82 -9.93 33.05
N ASP A 89 -3.78 -9.07 34.06
CA ASP A 89 -4.68 -7.93 34.20
C ASP A 89 -4.38 -6.86 33.13
N GLY A 90 -3.10 -6.61 32.81
CA GLY A 90 -2.68 -5.81 31.67
C GLY A 90 -3.17 -6.37 30.33
N GLN A 91 -3.04 -7.70 30.11
CA GLN A 91 -3.58 -8.36 28.92
C GLN A 91 -5.10 -8.17 28.80
N ARG A 92 -5.87 -8.34 29.89
CA ARG A 92 -7.31 -8.11 29.89
C ARG A 92 -7.67 -6.67 29.54
N ILE A 93 -6.98 -5.69 30.13
CA ILE A 93 -7.20 -4.25 29.83
C ILE A 93 -6.91 -3.94 28.36
N HIS A 94 -5.93 -4.60 27.75
CA HIS A 94 -5.67 -4.50 26.31
C HIS A 94 -6.77 -5.16 25.47
N GLU A 95 -7.26 -6.33 25.86
CA GLU A 95 -8.34 -7.08 25.17
C GLU A 95 -9.68 -6.31 25.23
N ASP A 96 -10.06 -5.79 26.40
CA ASP A 96 -11.22 -4.91 26.59
C ASP A 96 -11.12 -3.65 25.70
N LYS A 97 -9.92 -3.05 25.62
CA LYS A 97 -9.67 -1.87 24.77
C LYS A 97 -9.76 -2.20 23.28
N VAL A 98 -9.26 -3.36 22.84
CA VAL A 98 -9.42 -3.82 21.45
C VAL A 98 -10.90 -4.03 21.13
N SER A 99 -11.65 -4.72 21.98
CA SER A 99 -13.10 -4.92 21.78
C SER A 99 -13.91 -3.63 21.76
N ALA A 100 -13.47 -2.59 22.48
CA ALA A 100 -14.08 -1.26 22.40
C ALA A 100 -13.79 -0.55 21.06
N LEU A 101 -12.57 -0.67 20.53
CA LEU A 101 -12.19 -0.11 19.23
C LEU A 101 -12.83 -0.84 18.05
N GLU A 102 -12.99 -2.17 18.14
CA GLU A 102 -13.71 -2.98 17.14
C GLU A 102 -15.18 -2.56 17.02
N LYS A 103 -15.85 -2.29 18.15
CA LYS A 103 -17.23 -1.77 18.17
C LYS A 103 -17.33 -0.39 17.52
N GLN A 104 -16.42 0.53 17.86
CA GLN A 104 -16.36 1.86 17.24
C GLN A 104 -16.10 1.78 15.73
N LEU A 105 -15.27 0.83 15.27
CA LEU A 105 -15.03 0.59 13.85
C LEU A 105 -16.28 0.07 13.13
N ALA A 106 -17.01 -0.88 13.72
CA ALA A 106 -18.26 -1.40 13.17
C ALA A 106 -19.37 -0.33 13.12
N GLU A 107 -19.48 0.50 14.16
CA GLU A 107 -20.39 1.66 14.20
C GLU A 107 -20.06 2.67 13.09
N ALA A 108 -18.78 3.00 12.91
CA ALA A 108 -18.33 3.89 11.85
C ALA A 108 -18.56 3.30 10.44
N GLN A 109 -18.35 2.00 10.25
CA GLN A 109 -18.65 1.30 8.99
C GLN A 109 -20.15 1.37 8.67
N SER A 110 -21.03 1.10 9.66
CA SER A 110 -22.48 1.21 9.51
C SER A 110 -22.92 2.62 9.09
N GLN A 111 -22.36 3.66 9.72
CA GLN A 111 -22.63 5.06 9.34
C GLN A 111 -22.16 5.40 7.92
N VAL A 112 -21.01 4.87 7.48
CA VAL A 112 -20.51 5.04 6.10
C VAL A 112 -21.42 4.33 5.09
N GLU A 113 -21.92 3.14 5.41
CA GLU A 113 -22.91 2.46 4.58
C GLU A 113 -24.24 3.22 4.49
N GLU A 114 -24.75 3.76 5.59
CA GLU A 114 -25.98 4.58 5.58
C GLU A 114 -25.79 5.86 4.77
N ALA A 115 -24.66 6.55 4.93
CA ALA A 115 -24.30 7.72 4.12
C ALA A 115 -24.04 7.36 2.64
N GLN A 116 -23.68 6.11 2.32
CA GLN A 116 -23.62 5.63 0.95
C GLN A 116 -25.01 5.33 0.39
N ARG A 117 -25.85 4.53 1.09
CA ARG A 117 -27.24 4.27 0.71
C ARG A 117 -28.04 5.56 0.47
N GLY A 118 -27.82 6.59 1.30
CA GLY A 118 -28.43 7.91 1.13
C GLY A 118 -27.95 8.67 -0.12
N ARG A 119 -26.65 8.57 -0.47
CA ARG A 119 -26.11 9.14 -1.72
C ARG A 119 -26.60 8.38 -2.95
N ASP A 120 -26.63 7.05 -2.90
CA ASP A 120 -27.04 6.19 -4.01
C ASP A 120 -28.53 6.41 -4.34
N GLY A 121 -29.40 6.52 -3.32
CA GLY A 121 -30.80 6.90 -3.51
C GLY A 121 -30.99 8.34 -4.03
N SER A 122 -30.14 9.28 -3.60
CA SER A 122 -30.15 10.65 -4.14
C SER A 122 -29.70 10.71 -5.61
N LEU A 123 -28.76 9.85 -6.01
CA LEU A 123 -28.29 9.70 -7.39
C LEU A 123 -29.40 9.10 -8.27
N GLN A 124 -30.06 8.03 -7.83
CA GLN A 124 -31.21 7.44 -8.54
C GLN A 124 -32.34 8.46 -8.76
N GLN A 125 -32.63 9.31 -7.77
CA GLN A 125 -33.61 10.38 -7.91
C GLN A 125 -33.17 11.45 -8.94
N ALA A 126 -31.87 11.75 -9.04
CA ALA A 126 -31.35 12.64 -10.06
C ALA A 126 -31.42 12.02 -11.47
N GLU A 127 -31.07 10.74 -11.62
CA GLU A 127 -31.17 9.99 -12.89
C GLU A 127 -32.63 9.88 -13.38
N GLU A 128 -33.60 9.73 -12.48
CA GLU A 128 -35.02 9.76 -12.82
C GLU A 128 -35.46 11.16 -13.31
N LEU A 129 -35.04 12.23 -12.62
CA LEU A 129 -35.35 13.60 -13.03
C LEU A 129 -34.70 13.99 -14.36
N ASP A 130 -33.44 13.60 -14.60
CA ASP A 130 -32.77 13.80 -15.89
C ASP A 130 -33.46 13.00 -17.01
N SER A 131 -33.97 11.79 -16.71
CA SER A 131 -34.77 11.01 -17.66
C SER A 131 -36.08 11.72 -18.02
N GLN A 132 -36.79 12.28 -17.04
CA GLN A 132 -38.00 13.09 -17.26
C GLN A 132 -37.70 14.36 -18.07
N LEU A 133 -36.58 15.05 -17.78
CA LEU A 133 -36.13 16.22 -18.54
C LEU A 133 -35.77 15.86 -19.99
N CYS A 134 -35.14 14.70 -20.23
CA CYS A 134 -34.85 14.21 -21.57
C CYS A 134 -36.13 13.88 -22.36
N GLN A 135 -37.12 13.25 -21.72
CA GLN A 135 -38.42 13.00 -22.33
C GLN A 135 -39.10 14.32 -22.73
N LEU A 136 -39.28 15.25 -21.80
CA LEU A 136 -39.90 16.56 -22.05
C LEU A 136 -39.16 17.36 -23.13
N THR A 137 -37.83 17.26 -23.18
CA THR A 137 -37.01 17.89 -24.24
C THR A 137 -37.27 17.26 -25.61
N SER A 138 -37.49 15.94 -25.66
CA SER A 138 -37.82 15.22 -26.90
C SER A 138 -39.23 15.54 -27.42
N GLU A 139 -40.21 15.68 -26.52
CA GLU A 139 -41.57 16.09 -26.82
C GLU A 139 -41.61 17.55 -27.32
N LEU A 140 -40.90 18.46 -26.65
CA LEU A 140 -40.74 19.86 -27.08
C LEU A 140 -40.03 19.98 -28.43
N ARG A 141 -39.14 19.05 -28.79
CA ARG A 141 -38.54 18.97 -30.13
C ARG A 141 -39.57 18.51 -31.16
N GLN A 142 -40.33 17.44 -30.88
CA GLN A 142 -41.36 16.92 -31.77
C GLN A 142 -42.43 17.99 -32.08
N VAL A 143 -42.97 18.67 -31.06
CA VAL A 143 -43.98 19.73 -31.25
C VAL A 143 -43.42 20.92 -32.07
N ARG A 144 -42.11 21.20 -32.00
CA ARG A 144 -41.47 22.22 -32.87
C ARG A 144 -41.36 21.76 -34.32
N GLU A 145 -41.15 20.48 -34.57
CA GLU A 145 -41.07 19.88 -35.91
C GLU A 145 -42.47 19.81 -36.55
N GLU A 146 -43.48 19.36 -35.80
CA GLU A 146 -44.89 19.37 -36.22
C GLU A 146 -45.37 20.79 -36.56
N LEU A 147 -45.09 21.77 -35.69
CA LEU A 147 -45.39 23.19 -35.93
C LEU A 147 -44.59 23.80 -37.11
N ALA A 148 -43.43 23.23 -37.47
CA ALA A 148 -42.69 23.64 -38.66
C ALA A 148 -43.31 23.09 -39.95
N LEU A 149 -43.78 21.84 -39.91
CA LEU A 149 -44.51 21.21 -41.02
C LEU A 149 -45.84 21.94 -41.29
N GLU A 150 -46.63 22.25 -40.26
CA GLU A 150 -47.88 23.03 -40.37
C GLU A 150 -47.63 24.41 -40.99
N LYS A 151 -46.51 25.07 -40.64
CA LYS A 151 -46.12 26.38 -41.22
C LYS A 151 -45.74 26.27 -42.69
N GLU A 152 -45.11 25.18 -43.12
CA GLU A 152 -44.77 24.98 -44.53
C GLU A 152 -46.00 24.54 -45.34
N GLU A 153 -46.91 23.72 -44.78
CA GLU A 153 -48.18 23.37 -45.43
C GLU A 153 -49.08 24.61 -45.62
N THR A 154 -49.26 25.41 -44.57
CA THR A 154 -50.04 26.67 -44.66
C THR A 154 -49.37 27.71 -45.57
N LYS A 155 -48.05 27.66 -45.76
CA LYS A 155 -47.35 28.44 -46.79
C LYS A 155 -47.63 27.91 -48.20
N GLN A 156 -47.50 26.61 -48.44
CA GLN A 156 -47.82 26.01 -49.75
C GLN A 156 -49.29 26.21 -50.15
N LEU A 157 -50.23 26.19 -49.20
CA LEU A 157 -51.64 26.51 -49.47
C LEU A 157 -51.78 27.95 -49.98
N ARG A 158 -51.16 28.93 -49.32
CA ARG A 158 -51.15 30.34 -49.79
C ARG A 158 -50.50 30.50 -51.17
N GLU A 159 -49.42 29.75 -51.44
CA GLU A 159 -48.76 29.73 -52.76
C GLU A 159 -49.70 29.18 -53.85
N ARG A 160 -50.42 28.07 -53.56
CA ARG A 160 -51.46 27.51 -54.45
C ARG A 160 -52.60 28.47 -54.69
N ASP A 161 -53.16 29.08 -53.63
CA ASP A 161 -54.26 30.03 -53.74
C ASP A 161 -53.87 31.30 -54.51
N THR A 162 -52.62 31.77 -54.34
CA THR A 162 -52.07 32.87 -55.14
C THR A 162 -52.00 32.47 -56.62
N GLY A 163 -51.55 31.24 -56.94
CA GLY A 163 -51.56 30.69 -58.29
C GLY A 163 -52.96 30.51 -58.89
N HIS A 164 -53.94 30.08 -58.07
CA HIS A 164 -55.34 30.00 -58.46
C HIS A 164 -55.95 31.38 -58.74
N SER A 165 -55.59 32.42 -57.98
CA SER A 165 -56.00 33.80 -58.30
C SER A 165 -55.41 34.25 -59.63
N VAL A 166 -54.08 34.14 -59.82
CA VAL A 166 -53.40 34.57 -61.06
C VAL A 166 -53.95 33.86 -62.31
N THR A 167 -54.28 32.57 -62.20
CA THR A 167 -54.90 31.82 -63.31
C THR A 167 -56.38 32.17 -63.51
N SER A 168 -57.17 32.39 -62.45
CA SER A 168 -58.53 32.93 -62.56
C SER A 168 -58.53 34.30 -63.24
N ASP A 169 -57.63 35.19 -62.85
CA ASP A 169 -57.47 36.53 -63.43
C ASP A 169 -56.93 36.49 -64.86
N GLY A 170 -56.21 35.43 -65.24
CA GLY A 170 -55.86 35.10 -66.63
C GLY A 170 -57.10 34.76 -67.46
N LEU A 171 -57.89 33.79 -66.99
CA LEU A 171 -59.11 33.35 -67.66
C LEU A 171 -60.16 34.46 -67.75
N ARG A 172 -60.27 35.34 -66.75
CA ARG A 172 -61.13 36.54 -66.80
C ARG A 172 -60.73 37.49 -67.92
N ARG A 173 -59.42 37.73 -68.11
CA ARG A 173 -58.91 38.58 -69.18
C ARG A 173 -59.16 37.98 -70.56
N GLU A 174 -58.83 36.70 -70.76
CA GLU A 174 -59.13 36.04 -72.04
C GLU A 174 -60.64 36.04 -72.32
N LEU A 175 -61.50 35.80 -71.32
CA LEU A 175 -62.95 35.79 -71.53
C LEU A 175 -63.51 37.17 -71.91
N GLU A 176 -62.96 38.27 -71.39
CA GLU A 176 -63.29 39.62 -71.86
C GLU A 176 -62.74 39.91 -73.27
N GLU A 177 -61.53 39.45 -73.61
CA GLU A 177 -61.00 39.54 -74.99
C GLU A 177 -61.88 38.77 -75.99
N ARG A 178 -62.32 37.55 -75.65
CA ARG A 178 -63.27 36.76 -76.45
C ARG A 178 -64.63 37.45 -76.55
N ARG A 179 -65.12 38.06 -75.46
CA ARG A 179 -66.39 38.81 -75.43
C ARG A 179 -66.35 40.04 -76.35
N LEU A 180 -65.23 40.77 -76.38
CA LEU A 180 -65.00 41.85 -77.34
C LEU A 180 -64.95 41.33 -78.80
N GLY A 181 -64.32 40.18 -79.02
CA GLY A 181 -64.30 39.52 -80.35
C GLY A 181 -65.69 39.05 -80.82
N VAL A 182 -66.54 38.53 -79.92
CA VAL A 182 -67.92 38.15 -80.24
C VAL A 182 -68.75 39.37 -80.64
N GLN A 183 -68.64 40.49 -79.93
CA GLN A 183 -69.34 41.74 -80.28
C GLN A 183 -68.97 42.24 -81.69
N GLN A 184 -67.72 42.02 -82.14
CA GLN A 184 -67.30 42.35 -83.50
C GLN A 184 -67.93 41.42 -84.57
N LEU A 185 -68.12 40.14 -84.25
CA LEU A 185 -68.76 39.16 -85.14
C LEU A 185 -70.28 39.33 -85.22
N GLU A 186 -70.95 39.70 -84.12
CA GLU A 186 -72.40 39.95 -84.08
C GLU A 186 -72.81 41.08 -85.04
N VAL A 187 -72.00 42.15 -85.11
CA VAL A 187 -72.17 43.25 -86.08
C VAL A 187 -72.05 42.75 -87.52
N LEU A 188 -71.09 41.86 -87.80
CA LEU A 188 -70.85 41.33 -89.14
C LEU A 188 -71.99 40.40 -89.60
N VAL A 189 -72.45 39.51 -88.72
CA VAL A 189 -73.56 38.57 -89.01
C VAL A 189 -74.89 39.31 -89.24
N GLY A 190 -75.09 40.47 -88.60
CA GLY A 190 -76.22 41.35 -88.90
C GLY A 190 -76.31 41.71 -90.39
N SER A 191 -75.21 42.20 -90.97
CA SER A 191 -75.19 42.62 -92.39
C SER A 191 -75.43 41.49 -93.41
N LEU A 192 -75.03 40.25 -93.11
CA LEU A 192 -75.18 39.11 -94.03
C LEU A 192 -76.59 38.50 -94.03
N LYS A 193 -77.44 38.87 -93.07
CA LYS A 193 -78.77 38.27 -92.93
C LYS A 193 -79.81 38.91 -93.84
N ASP A 194 -79.68 40.20 -94.11
CA ASP A 194 -80.68 40.97 -94.86
C ASP A 194 -80.65 40.65 -96.37
N ASP A 195 -79.47 40.33 -96.94
CA ASP A 195 -79.29 40.01 -98.36
C ASP A 195 -79.95 38.67 -98.78
N CYS A 196 -79.99 37.67 -97.88
CA CYS A 196 -80.45 36.31 -98.22
C CYS A 196 -81.99 36.13 -98.26
N GLN A 197 -82.77 37.14 -97.87
CA GLN A 197 -84.23 37.04 -97.74
C GLN A 197 -84.99 37.08 -99.08
N ALA A 198 -84.33 37.40 -100.21
CA ALA A 198 -85.00 37.89 -101.43
C ALA A 198 -84.99 36.97 -102.69
N GLN A 199 -84.42 35.76 -102.64
CA GLN A 199 -83.99 35.05 -103.88
C GLN A 199 -84.60 33.65 -104.17
N MET A 200 -85.64 33.18 -103.46
CA MET A 200 -85.86 31.71 -103.29
C MET A 200 -87.29 31.17 -103.60
N GLU A 201 -87.78 31.25 -104.86
CA GLU A 201 -89.17 30.84 -105.24
C GLU A 201 -89.38 30.03 -106.60
N ALA A 202 -88.53 29.06 -107.04
CA ALA A 202 -88.74 28.17 -108.26
C ALA A 202 -87.79 26.90 -108.38
N GLN A 203 -87.82 25.84 -109.27
CA GLN A 203 -88.78 25.04 -110.13
C GLN A 203 -88.10 23.69 -110.69
N LEU A 204 -88.70 22.88 -111.64
CA LEU A 204 -88.37 21.43 -112.00
C LEU A 204 -88.44 21.09 -113.56
N LEU A 205 -88.39 19.88 -114.24
CA LEU A 205 -88.35 18.38 -114.00
C LEU A 205 -88.11 17.51 -115.33
N GLY A 206 -87.63 16.22 -115.32
CA GLY A 206 -87.77 15.13 -116.37
C GLY A 206 -86.52 14.62 -117.18
N GLU A 207 -86.44 13.52 -118.01
CA GLU A 207 -87.05 12.12 -118.09
C GLU A 207 -86.41 11.13 -119.18
N LYS A 208 -86.65 9.79 -119.11
CA LYS A 208 -86.70 8.67 -120.18
C LYS A 208 -85.51 7.71 -120.66
N HIS A 209 -85.70 6.80 -121.68
CA HIS A 209 -85.42 5.29 -121.63
C HIS A 209 -85.16 4.37 -122.94
N GLN A 210 -84.78 3.04 -122.84
CA GLN A 210 -84.75 1.79 -123.80
C GLN A 210 -83.59 1.50 -124.87
N SER A 211 -83.28 0.35 -125.62
CA SER A 211 -83.63 -1.14 -125.90
C SER A 211 -82.49 -1.89 -126.78
N GLU A 212 -82.34 -3.12 -127.42
CA GLU A 212 -83.02 -4.46 -127.80
C GLU A 212 -82.04 -5.69 -128.27
N GLN A 213 -82.39 -6.79 -129.05
CA GLN A 213 -81.58 -8.08 -129.37
C GLN A 213 -81.80 -8.98 -130.70
N GLN A 214 -80.91 -10.00 -131.05
CA GLN A 214 -81.13 -11.48 -131.44
C GLN A 214 -80.45 -12.22 -132.71
N GLU A 215 -80.13 -13.56 -132.62
CA GLU A 215 -80.18 -14.73 -133.62
C GLU A 215 -78.94 -15.72 -133.82
N GLU A 216 -79.15 -17.05 -134.05
CA GLU A 216 -78.12 -18.15 -134.24
C GLU A 216 -78.65 -19.45 -134.98
N LEU A 217 -77.74 -20.39 -135.40
CA LEU A 217 -77.87 -21.84 -135.78
C LEU A 217 -77.78 -22.28 -137.27
N ALA A 218 -76.68 -22.93 -137.68
CA ALA A 218 -76.58 -23.64 -138.99
C ALA A 218 -75.52 -24.77 -139.17
N VAL A 219 -74.45 -24.87 -138.37
CA VAL A 219 -73.17 -25.47 -138.81
C VAL A 219 -72.92 -26.96 -138.42
N LEU A 220 -73.75 -27.56 -137.55
CA LEU A 220 -73.51 -28.89 -136.96
C LEU A 220 -73.74 -30.11 -137.90
N ARG A 221 -72.95 -30.21 -138.99
CA ARG A 221 -72.87 -31.42 -139.84
C ARG A 221 -71.45 -31.85 -140.27
N GLY A 222 -70.40 -31.17 -139.79
CA GLY A 222 -69.02 -31.45 -140.23
C GLY A 222 -68.24 -32.52 -139.44
N GLU A 223 -68.64 -32.83 -138.21
CA GLU A 223 -67.70 -33.34 -137.19
C GLU A 223 -67.45 -34.87 -137.23
N LEU A 224 -68.34 -35.64 -137.87
CA LEU A 224 -68.38 -37.11 -137.74
C LEU A 224 -67.19 -37.87 -138.35
N LYS A 225 -66.27 -37.19 -139.07
CA LYS A 225 -65.16 -37.83 -139.80
C LYS A 225 -63.81 -37.80 -139.06
N LEU A 226 -63.69 -37.02 -137.99
CA LEU A 226 -62.42 -36.75 -137.30
C LEU A 226 -62.08 -37.77 -136.19
N THR A 227 -63.03 -38.62 -135.81
CA THR A 227 -62.93 -39.57 -134.70
C THR A 227 -62.15 -40.85 -135.03
N THR A 228 -62.16 -41.30 -136.30
CA THR A 228 -61.53 -42.57 -136.71
C THR A 228 -60.00 -42.58 -136.57
N ASP A 229 -59.33 -41.46 -136.86
CA ASP A 229 -57.86 -41.39 -136.88
C ASP A 229 -57.24 -41.19 -135.48
N GLN A 230 -58.06 -40.91 -134.47
CA GLN A 230 -57.62 -40.75 -133.08
C GLN A 230 -57.38 -42.13 -132.42
N LEU A 231 -58.20 -43.13 -132.76
CA LEU A 231 -58.19 -44.44 -132.08
C LEU A 231 -56.86 -45.20 -132.24
N ASN A 232 -56.24 -45.11 -133.43
CA ASN A 232 -55.01 -45.84 -133.73
C ASN A 232 -53.78 -45.32 -132.96
N ARG A 233 -53.77 -44.05 -132.53
CA ARG A 233 -52.64 -43.47 -131.80
C ARG A 233 -52.58 -43.94 -130.34
N ALA A 234 -53.74 -44.13 -129.71
CA ALA A 234 -53.84 -44.57 -128.32
C ALA A 234 -53.16 -45.93 -128.05
N ARG A 235 -53.13 -46.82 -129.05
CA ARG A 235 -52.60 -48.19 -128.92
C ARG A 235 -51.07 -48.24 -128.82
N ASP A 236 -50.36 -47.35 -129.52
CA ASP A 236 -48.89 -47.25 -129.46
C ASP A 236 -48.41 -46.50 -128.20
N GLU A 237 -49.31 -45.77 -127.54
CA GLU A 237 -49.10 -45.16 -126.23
C GLU A 237 -49.17 -46.23 -125.11
N GLU A 238 -50.15 -47.13 -125.19
CA GLU A 238 -50.38 -48.21 -124.21
C GLU A 238 -49.16 -49.14 -124.05
N LEU A 239 -48.55 -49.55 -125.16
CA LEU A 239 -47.33 -50.38 -125.15
C LEU A 239 -46.13 -49.67 -124.50
N ARG A 240 -46.01 -48.35 -124.64
CA ARG A 240 -44.96 -47.56 -123.96
C ARG A 240 -45.21 -47.48 -122.45
N LEU A 241 -46.47 -47.31 -122.05
CA LEU A 241 -46.86 -47.27 -120.64
C LEU A 241 -46.61 -48.61 -119.93
N GLN A 242 -46.82 -49.74 -120.61
CA GLN A 242 -46.54 -51.07 -120.06
C GLN A 242 -45.04 -51.30 -119.78
N ALA A 243 -44.15 -50.82 -120.66
CA ALA A 243 -42.71 -50.86 -120.42
C ALA A 243 -42.32 -49.99 -119.19
N LEU A 244 -42.89 -48.79 -119.08
CA LEU A 244 -42.68 -47.88 -117.95
C LEU A 244 -43.18 -48.44 -116.61
N GLN A 245 -44.25 -49.25 -116.62
CA GLN A 245 -44.69 -49.99 -115.42
C GLN A 245 -43.61 -51.00 -114.96
N GLY A 246 -43.05 -51.79 -115.87
CA GLY A 246 -42.03 -52.79 -115.56
C GLY A 246 -40.74 -52.20 -114.94
N ASP A 247 -40.38 -50.96 -115.27
CA ASP A 247 -39.25 -50.26 -114.62
C ASP A 247 -39.64 -49.57 -113.31
N ARG A 248 -40.88 -49.10 -113.16
CA ARG A 248 -41.43 -48.63 -111.88
C ARG A 248 -41.45 -49.74 -110.84
N ASP A 249 -41.84 -50.96 -111.20
CA ASP A 249 -41.84 -52.11 -110.28
C ASP A 249 -40.43 -52.48 -109.79
N LYS A 250 -39.41 -52.37 -110.66
CA LYS A 250 -38.00 -52.57 -110.28
C LYS A 250 -37.53 -51.46 -109.34
N ALA A 251 -37.94 -50.22 -109.58
CA ALA A 251 -37.63 -49.09 -108.70
C ALA A 251 -38.30 -49.23 -107.33
N LEU A 252 -39.59 -49.60 -107.28
CA LEU A 252 -40.32 -49.85 -106.04
C LEU A 252 -39.66 -50.93 -105.19
N LYS A 253 -39.24 -52.06 -105.79
CA LYS A 253 -38.52 -53.13 -105.07
C LYS A 253 -37.16 -52.67 -104.50
N ARG A 254 -36.45 -51.77 -105.20
CA ARG A 254 -35.21 -51.15 -104.68
C ARG A 254 -35.49 -50.20 -103.52
N VAL A 255 -36.54 -49.37 -103.63
CA VAL A 255 -36.97 -48.48 -102.54
C VAL A 255 -37.43 -49.28 -101.31
N GLN A 256 -38.18 -50.37 -101.51
CA GLN A 256 -38.60 -51.26 -100.42
C GLN A 256 -37.40 -51.90 -99.70
N ALA A 257 -36.43 -52.44 -100.44
CA ALA A 257 -35.22 -53.00 -99.86
C ALA A 257 -34.41 -51.95 -99.05
N LEU A 258 -34.31 -50.71 -99.55
CA LEU A 258 -33.69 -49.60 -98.83
C LEU A 258 -34.48 -49.19 -97.58
N LEU A 259 -35.82 -49.18 -97.63
CA LEU A 259 -36.65 -48.91 -96.45
C LEU A 259 -36.42 -49.96 -95.37
N GLU A 260 -36.46 -51.26 -95.70
CA GLU A 260 -36.17 -52.31 -94.73
C GLU A 260 -34.72 -52.25 -94.18
N GLU A 261 -33.75 -51.76 -94.95
CA GLU A 261 -32.39 -51.52 -94.47
C GLU A 261 -32.36 -50.34 -93.47
N ARG A 262 -33.06 -49.24 -93.78
CA ARG A 262 -33.20 -48.10 -92.86
C ARG A 262 -33.96 -48.48 -91.59
N ASP A 263 -35.00 -49.30 -91.67
CA ASP A 263 -35.75 -49.80 -90.50
C ASP A 263 -34.85 -50.63 -89.56
N ARG A 264 -33.97 -51.47 -90.12
CA ARG A 264 -32.97 -52.23 -89.35
C ARG A 264 -31.91 -51.31 -88.71
N GLU A 265 -31.46 -50.27 -89.43
CA GLU A 265 -30.56 -49.26 -88.87
C GLU A 265 -31.23 -48.46 -87.74
N LEU A 266 -32.50 -48.09 -87.90
CA LEU A 266 -33.30 -47.39 -86.89
C LEU A 266 -33.53 -48.24 -85.63
N GLN A 267 -33.80 -49.54 -85.78
CA GLN A 267 -33.92 -50.47 -84.65
C GLN A 267 -32.60 -50.58 -83.87
N LEU A 268 -31.46 -50.70 -84.56
CA LEU A 268 -30.15 -50.72 -83.92
C LEU A 268 -29.87 -49.40 -83.18
N ARG A 269 -30.09 -48.25 -83.83
CA ARG A 269 -29.96 -46.91 -83.23
C ARG A 269 -30.87 -46.73 -82.01
N GLN A 270 -32.08 -47.28 -82.04
CA GLN A 270 -33.01 -47.25 -80.92
C GLN A 270 -32.50 -48.09 -79.75
N GLN A 271 -31.93 -49.27 -80.01
CA GLN A 271 -31.31 -50.12 -79.00
C GLN A 271 -30.05 -49.47 -78.40
N GLU A 272 -29.19 -48.88 -79.23
CA GLU A 272 -28.02 -48.10 -78.79
C GLU A 272 -28.44 -46.90 -77.92
N ALA A 273 -29.48 -46.17 -78.32
CA ALA A 273 -30.02 -45.06 -77.54
C ALA A 273 -30.64 -45.50 -76.21
N GLN A 274 -31.29 -46.67 -76.15
CA GLN A 274 -31.80 -47.26 -74.90
C GLN A 274 -30.64 -47.66 -73.96
N GLN A 275 -29.60 -48.31 -74.47
CA GLN A 275 -28.39 -48.63 -73.69
C GLN A 275 -27.68 -47.36 -73.21
N GLY A 276 -27.62 -46.32 -74.04
CA GLY A 276 -27.07 -45.01 -73.67
C GLY A 276 -27.86 -44.33 -72.54
N ARG A 277 -29.20 -44.42 -72.56
CA ARG A 277 -30.05 -43.93 -71.47
C ARG A 277 -29.83 -44.70 -70.17
N ALA A 278 -29.82 -46.03 -70.21
CA ALA A 278 -29.56 -46.85 -69.02
C ALA A 278 -28.21 -46.50 -68.36
N ARG A 279 -27.14 -46.37 -69.16
CA ARG A 279 -25.81 -45.95 -68.66
C ARG A 279 -25.80 -44.52 -68.10
N LEU A 280 -26.61 -43.62 -68.67
CA LEU A 280 -26.76 -42.25 -68.16
C LEU A 280 -27.53 -42.23 -66.83
N GLU A 281 -28.58 -43.03 -66.71
CA GLU A 281 -29.38 -43.20 -65.48
C GLU A 281 -28.54 -43.84 -64.36
N GLU A 282 -27.76 -44.87 -64.66
CA GLU A 282 -26.76 -45.46 -63.76
C GLU A 282 -25.73 -44.42 -63.31
N ALA A 283 -25.10 -43.69 -64.24
CA ALA A 283 -24.11 -42.66 -63.92
C ALA A 283 -24.72 -41.52 -63.09
N GLN A 284 -25.94 -41.10 -63.38
CA GLN A 284 -26.68 -40.12 -62.61
C GLN A 284 -26.96 -40.62 -61.18
N GLY A 285 -27.34 -41.90 -61.01
CA GLY A 285 -27.51 -42.53 -59.70
C GLY A 285 -26.22 -42.55 -58.88
N HIS A 286 -25.09 -42.93 -59.48
CA HIS A 286 -23.78 -42.86 -58.83
C HIS A 286 -23.40 -41.43 -58.43
N CYS A 287 -23.64 -40.45 -59.31
CA CYS A 287 -23.41 -39.03 -58.99
C CYS A 287 -24.35 -38.51 -57.87
N GLN A 288 -25.57 -39.02 -57.76
CA GLN A 288 -26.50 -38.67 -56.67
C GLN A 288 -26.05 -39.29 -55.34
N ALA A 289 -25.62 -40.56 -55.34
CA ALA A 289 -25.07 -41.22 -54.15
C ALA A 289 -23.81 -40.51 -53.62
N LEU A 290 -22.84 -40.21 -54.48
CA LEU A 290 -21.61 -39.49 -54.11
C LEU A 290 -21.89 -38.08 -53.56
N ARG A 291 -22.93 -37.38 -54.05
CA ARG A 291 -23.38 -36.10 -53.45
C ARG A 291 -23.91 -36.31 -52.03
N ALA A 292 -24.78 -37.30 -51.83
CA ALA A 292 -25.33 -37.60 -50.50
C ALA A 292 -24.23 -37.99 -49.49
N GLU A 293 -23.25 -38.80 -49.90
CA GLU A 293 -22.07 -39.13 -49.09
C GLU A 293 -21.23 -37.88 -48.77
N THR A 294 -21.02 -37.00 -49.75
CA THR A 294 -20.28 -35.74 -49.56
C THR A 294 -20.98 -34.82 -48.55
N GLU A 295 -22.31 -34.68 -48.63
CA GLU A 295 -23.09 -33.91 -47.65
C GLU A 295 -23.04 -34.51 -46.25
N VAL A 296 -23.13 -35.84 -46.12
CA VAL A 296 -22.97 -36.55 -44.83
C VAL A 296 -21.56 -36.35 -44.25
N LEU A 297 -20.52 -36.29 -45.09
CA LEU A 297 -19.15 -35.98 -44.65
C LEU A 297 -18.98 -34.51 -44.27
N ARG A 298 -19.61 -33.56 -44.99
CA ARG A 298 -19.64 -32.13 -44.66
C ARG A 298 -20.24 -31.90 -43.27
N LEU A 299 -21.43 -32.43 -42.99
CA LEU A 299 -22.09 -32.31 -41.69
C LEU A 299 -21.23 -32.92 -40.55
N LYS A 300 -20.60 -34.09 -40.80
CA LYS A 300 -19.65 -34.72 -39.86
C LYS A 300 -18.33 -33.96 -39.69
N LEU A 301 -18.01 -33.00 -40.54
CA LEU A 301 -16.88 -32.09 -40.39
C LEU A 301 -17.31 -30.87 -39.56
N GLU A 302 -18.45 -30.26 -39.88
CA GLU A 302 -19.05 -29.16 -39.13
C GLU A 302 -19.31 -29.51 -37.65
N ASP A 303 -19.80 -30.72 -37.37
CA ASP A 303 -20.01 -31.17 -35.97
C ASP A 303 -18.70 -31.40 -35.21
N ARG A 304 -17.62 -31.79 -35.90
CA ARG A 304 -16.28 -31.84 -35.30
C ARG A 304 -15.71 -30.44 -35.07
N GLU A 305 -15.94 -29.52 -35.99
CA GLU A 305 -15.51 -28.12 -35.86
C GLU A 305 -16.22 -27.42 -34.69
N LYS A 306 -17.53 -27.62 -34.53
CA LYS A 306 -18.30 -27.18 -33.34
C LYS A 306 -17.67 -27.71 -32.04
N MET A 307 -17.28 -28.99 -32.01
CA MET A 307 -16.64 -29.60 -30.85
C MET A 307 -15.20 -29.07 -30.61
N VAL A 308 -14.41 -28.83 -31.66
CA VAL A 308 -13.09 -28.19 -31.55
C VAL A 308 -13.22 -26.76 -31.01
N ASN A 309 -14.22 -26.00 -31.45
CA ASN A 309 -14.49 -24.65 -30.95
C ASN A 309 -14.95 -24.65 -29.48
N LEU A 310 -15.77 -25.62 -29.06
CA LEU A 310 -16.15 -25.80 -27.66
C LEU A 310 -14.94 -26.14 -26.78
N LEU A 311 -14.07 -27.06 -27.23
CA LEU A 311 -12.83 -27.41 -26.53
C LEU A 311 -11.84 -26.23 -26.47
N ARG A 312 -11.75 -25.42 -27.54
CA ARG A 312 -10.97 -24.18 -27.55
C ARG A 312 -11.50 -23.19 -26.51
N LEU A 313 -12.81 -22.96 -26.44
CA LEU A 313 -13.43 -22.06 -25.45
C LEU A 313 -13.20 -22.55 -24.01
N GLN A 314 -13.23 -23.86 -23.76
CA GLN A 314 -12.86 -24.44 -22.47
C GLN A 314 -11.37 -24.26 -22.14
N LEU A 315 -10.47 -24.41 -23.12
CA LEU A 315 -9.04 -24.15 -22.96
C LEU A 315 -8.75 -22.66 -22.69
N GLU A 316 -9.45 -21.75 -23.37
CA GLU A 316 -9.34 -20.30 -23.14
C GLU A 316 -9.87 -19.92 -21.75
N SER A 317 -11.02 -20.44 -21.35
CA SER A 317 -11.58 -20.23 -20.00
C SER A 317 -10.65 -20.76 -18.91
N THR A 318 -10.13 -21.98 -19.03
CA THR A 318 -9.16 -22.53 -18.06
C THR A 318 -7.84 -21.77 -18.05
N THR A 319 -7.38 -21.25 -19.21
CA THR A 319 -6.19 -20.39 -19.28
C THR A 319 -6.42 -19.02 -18.62
N GLN A 320 -7.61 -18.44 -18.75
CA GLN A 320 -7.96 -17.22 -18.02
C GLN A 320 -8.00 -17.47 -16.50
N MET A 321 -8.56 -18.60 -16.05
CA MET A 321 -8.57 -18.98 -14.64
C MET A 321 -7.16 -19.21 -14.08
N THR A 322 -6.25 -19.87 -14.81
CA THR A 322 -4.87 -20.05 -14.34
C THR A 322 -4.09 -18.74 -14.29
N VAL A 323 -4.33 -17.80 -15.22
CA VAL A 323 -3.75 -16.44 -15.16
C VAL A 323 -4.32 -15.64 -13.98
N GLN A 324 -5.62 -15.75 -13.67
CA GLN A 324 -6.22 -15.12 -12.49
C GLN A 324 -5.66 -15.71 -11.19
N HIS A 325 -5.53 -17.04 -11.10
CA HIS A 325 -4.91 -17.72 -9.97
C HIS A 325 -3.43 -17.30 -9.80
N GLY A 326 -2.69 -17.15 -10.90
CA GLY A 326 -1.32 -16.61 -10.90
C GLY A 326 -1.27 -15.23 -10.23
N ARG A 327 -2.05 -14.27 -10.71
CA ARG A 327 -2.14 -12.92 -10.11
C ARG A 327 -2.54 -12.94 -8.63
N SER A 328 -3.40 -13.86 -8.22
CA SER A 328 -3.79 -14.03 -6.82
C SER A 328 -2.65 -14.61 -5.98
N ILE A 329 -1.84 -15.52 -6.52
CA ILE A 329 -0.65 -16.07 -5.87
C ILE A 329 0.44 -15.00 -5.74
N ASP A 330 0.66 -14.22 -6.80
CA ASP A 330 1.60 -13.09 -6.80
C ASP A 330 1.21 -12.06 -5.73
N SER A 331 -0.06 -11.64 -5.67
CA SER A 331 -0.57 -10.72 -4.65
C SER A 331 -0.41 -11.25 -3.21
N LEU A 332 -0.58 -12.56 -2.99
CA LEU A 332 -0.34 -13.20 -1.69
C LEU A 332 1.15 -13.33 -1.36
N HIS A 333 2.01 -13.44 -2.38
CA HIS A 333 3.46 -13.42 -2.21
C HIS A 333 3.96 -12.03 -1.81
N ASP A 334 3.47 -10.99 -2.49
CA ASP A 334 3.75 -9.59 -2.18
C ASP A 334 3.30 -9.24 -0.75
N GLU A 335 2.07 -9.61 -0.37
CA GLU A 335 1.59 -9.41 1.01
C GLU A 335 2.42 -10.18 2.04
N LYS A 336 2.77 -11.44 1.77
CA LYS A 336 3.68 -12.22 2.63
C LYS A 336 5.04 -11.54 2.77
N SER A 337 5.58 -10.95 1.71
CA SER A 337 6.85 -10.20 1.76
C SER A 337 6.71 -8.93 2.62
N ARG A 338 5.62 -8.18 2.46
CA ARG A 338 5.29 -6.98 3.25
C ARG A 338 5.19 -7.31 4.74
N LEU A 339 4.41 -8.34 5.09
CA LEU A 339 4.25 -8.79 6.48
C LEU A 339 5.57 -9.32 7.07
N SER A 340 6.40 -9.99 6.27
CA SER A 340 7.75 -10.42 6.70
C SER A 340 8.68 -9.24 6.97
N ASN A 341 8.60 -8.17 6.18
CA ASN A 341 9.38 -6.96 6.37
C ASN A 341 8.92 -6.21 7.63
N GLN A 342 7.62 -5.98 7.80
CA GLN A 342 7.04 -5.37 9.00
C GLN A 342 7.38 -6.16 10.28
N LEU A 343 7.36 -7.50 10.21
CA LEU A 343 7.79 -8.36 11.32
C LEU A 343 9.30 -8.22 11.62
N SER A 344 10.13 -7.87 10.63
CA SER A 344 11.55 -7.60 10.84
C SER A 344 11.81 -6.20 11.42
N GLU A 345 11.01 -5.20 11.01
CA GLU A 345 11.03 -3.83 11.53
C GLU A 345 10.63 -3.81 13.00
N HIS A 346 9.50 -4.42 13.37
CA HIS A 346 9.07 -4.52 14.77
C HIS A 346 10.03 -5.36 15.64
N LYS A 347 10.76 -6.33 15.07
CA LYS A 347 11.81 -7.05 15.82
C LYS A 347 13.00 -6.14 16.15
N LEU A 348 13.37 -5.24 15.23
CA LEU A 348 14.43 -4.26 15.45
C LEU A 348 13.98 -3.18 16.46
N GLU A 349 12.74 -2.71 16.34
CA GLU A 349 12.10 -1.79 17.29
C GLU A 349 12.05 -2.37 18.71
N ILE A 350 11.63 -3.62 18.87
CA ILE A 350 11.63 -4.33 20.16
C ILE A 350 13.06 -4.53 20.70
N GLN A 351 14.07 -4.69 19.85
CA GLN A 351 15.47 -4.76 20.30
C GLN A 351 15.96 -3.40 20.80
N GLN A 352 15.66 -2.30 20.10
CA GLN A 352 16.01 -0.94 20.54
C GLN A 352 15.28 -0.56 21.83
N LEU A 353 13.99 -0.85 21.96
CA LEU A 353 13.23 -0.56 23.18
C LEU A 353 13.73 -1.35 24.40
N ARG A 354 14.35 -2.52 24.20
CA ARG A 354 15.02 -3.27 25.27
C ARG A 354 16.32 -2.61 25.71
N THR A 355 17.19 -2.23 24.77
CA THR A 355 18.45 -1.55 25.12
C THR A 355 18.20 -0.17 25.74
N ASP A 356 17.14 0.53 25.33
CA ASP A 356 16.71 1.80 25.94
C ASP A 356 16.12 1.60 27.35
N LEU A 357 15.46 0.47 27.62
CA LEU A 357 14.97 0.09 28.95
C LEU A 357 16.15 -0.26 29.88
N GLU A 358 17.05 -1.12 29.42
CA GLU A 358 18.28 -1.53 30.15
C GLU A 358 19.10 -0.30 30.57
N GLN A 359 19.32 0.65 29.65
CA GLN A 359 20.00 1.93 29.95
C GLN A 359 19.25 2.75 31.02
N ARG A 360 17.91 2.78 31.01
CA ARG A 360 17.12 3.49 32.02
C ARG A 360 17.16 2.79 33.38
N GLU A 361 17.17 1.46 33.41
CA GLU A 361 17.34 0.69 34.65
C GLU A 361 18.72 0.91 35.27
N GLU A 362 19.79 0.97 34.46
CA GLU A 362 21.13 1.38 34.92
C GLU A 362 21.14 2.81 35.50
N CYS A 363 20.54 3.78 34.80
CA CYS A 363 20.42 5.15 35.29
C CYS A 363 19.63 5.25 36.61
N LEU A 364 18.53 4.52 36.74
CA LEU A 364 17.75 4.44 37.98
C LEU A 364 18.55 3.79 39.11
N ALA A 365 19.32 2.73 38.83
CA ALA A 365 20.19 2.08 39.81
C ALA A 365 21.35 2.97 40.29
N VAL A 366 21.80 3.94 39.48
CA VAL A 366 22.73 5.01 39.91
C VAL A 366 22.02 6.01 40.82
N LEU A 367 20.89 6.57 40.38
CA LEU A 367 20.11 7.56 41.15
C LEU A 367 19.64 7.01 42.50
N GLU A 368 19.28 5.73 42.58
CA GLU A 368 18.96 5.10 43.86
C GLU A 368 20.17 4.97 44.81
N LYS A 369 21.38 4.75 44.28
CA LYS A 369 22.60 4.71 45.11
C LYS A 369 22.91 6.10 45.66
N GLU A 370 22.78 7.14 44.83
CA GLU A 370 22.92 8.53 45.27
C GLU A 370 21.88 8.89 46.34
N ARG A 371 20.60 8.51 46.15
CA ARG A 371 19.54 8.67 47.16
C ARG A 371 19.88 7.98 48.48
N ARG A 372 20.40 6.75 48.44
CA ARG A 372 20.84 6.00 49.65
C ARG A 372 21.99 6.72 50.37
N VAL A 373 22.98 7.25 49.64
CA VAL A 373 24.11 8.01 50.22
C VAL A 373 23.63 9.33 50.84
N GLN A 374 22.76 10.08 50.16
CA GLN A 374 22.17 11.31 50.70
C GLN A 374 21.34 11.03 51.97
N GLN A 375 20.55 9.96 51.97
CA GLN A 375 19.75 9.54 53.13
C GLN A 375 20.64 9.13 54.32
N ALA A 376 21.78 8.46 54.07
CA ALA A 376 22.76 8.16 55.11
C ALA A 376 23.34 9.45 55.73
N GLY A 377 23.85 10.37 54.92
CA GLY A 377 24.40 11.65 55.41
C GLY A 377 23.40 12.50 56.19
N LEU A 378 22.12 12.54 55.77
CA LEU A 378 21.05 13.20 56.53
C LEU A 378 20.78 12.51 57.88
N SER A 379 20.92 11.18 57.95
CA SER A 379 20.76 10.44 59.20
C SER A 379 21.92 10.66 60.19
N GLU A 380 23.15 10.75 59.67
CA GLU A 380 24.37 11.09 60.43
C GLU A 380 24.29 12.53 60.96
N GLN A 381 23.93 13.50 60.12
CA GLN A 381 23.72 14.89 60.55
C GLN A 381 22.63 14.98 61.63
N SER A 382 21.53 14.23 61.47
CA SER A 382 20.48 14.13 62.49
C SER A 382 20.96 13.45 63.78
N HIS A 383 22.04 12.66 63.77
CA HIS A 383 22.66 12.13 64.99
C HIS A 383 23.47 13.21 65.69
N CYS A 384 24.38 13.87 64.97
CA CYS A 384 25.23 14.94 65.49
C CYS A 384 24.39 16.10 66.09
N ASP A 385 23.29 16.50 65.44
CA ASP A 385 22.37 17.52 65.95
C ASP A 385 21.72 17.12 67.29
N LYS A 386 21.45 15.82 67.52
CA LYS A 386 20.91 15.31 68.79
C LYS A 386 21.99 15.31 69.88
N GLU A 387 23.22 14.92 69.55
CA GLU A 387 24.35 14.91 70.47
C GLU A 387 24.73 16.32 70.91
N LEU A 388 24.90 17.27 69.97
CA LEU A 388 25.16 18.68 70.24
C LEU A 388 24.03 19.33 71.08
N LYS A 389 22.77 18.91 70.86
CA LYS A 389 21.64 19.36 71.67
C LYS A 389 21.69 18.83 73.12
N LEU A 390 22.09 17.58 73.32
CA LEU A 390 22.27 16.97 74.64
C LEU A 390 23.49 17.57 75.38
N GLU A 391 24.59 17.80 74.68
CA GLU A 391 25.78 18.48 75.23
C GLU A 391 25.44 19.91 75.66
N LYS A 392 24.76 20.68 74.79
CA LYS A 392 24.24 22.00 75.13
C LYS A 392 23.35 21.98 76.37
N GLN A 393 22.50 20.97 76.53
CA GLN A 393 21.63 20.82 77.70
C GLN A 393 22.45 20.56 78.99
N LYS A 394 23.48 19.71 78.94
CA LYS A 394 24.42 19.50 80.06
C LYS A 394 25.12 20.80 80.46
N LEU A 395 25.73 21.49 79.49
CA LEU A 395 26.43 22.76 79.71
C LEU A 395 25.49 23.85 80.27
N THR A 396 24.22 23.90 79.86
CA THR A 396 23.26 24.83 80.49
C THR A 396 22.93 24.48 81.93
N ALA A 397 22.84 23.19 82.28
CA ALA A 397 22.60 22.76 83.66
C ALA A 397 23.83 23.01 84.56
N GLU A 398 25.04 22.77 84.05
CA GLU A 398 26.30 23.09 84.76
C GLU A 398 26.44 24.59 85.02
N LEU A 399 26.12 25.44 84.04
CA LEU A 399 26.07 26.90 84.22
C LEU A 399 24.99 27.33 85.23
N GLU A 400 23.88 26.60 85.34
CA GLU A 400 22.82 26.87 86.30
C GLU A 400 23.23 26.47 87.74
N ILE A 401 23.95 25.36 87.89
CA ILE A 401 24.60 24.96 89.15
C ILE A 401 25.67 25.97 89.57
N GLN A 402 26.54 26.40 88.65
CA GLN A 402 27.56 27.42 88.94
C GLN A 402 26.94 28.77 89.36
N ARG A 403 25.81 29.16 88.73
CA ARG A 403 25.04 30.33 89.17
C ARG A 403 24.46 30.17 90.57
N MET A 404 23.93 28.99 90.90
CA MET A 404 23.42 28.71 92.25
C MET A 404 24.54 28.80 93.30
N GLN A 405 25.72 28.24 93.01
CA GLN A 405 26.91 28.33 93.86
C GLN A 405 27.39 29.77 94.06
N LEU A 406 27.34 30.60 93.01
CA LEU A 406 27.67 32.03 93.11
C LEU A 406 26.64 32.81 93.95
N VAL A 407 25.36 32.44 93.89
CA VAL A 407 24.31 33.01 94.75
C VAL A 407 24.56 32.63 96.21
N THR A 408 24.75 31.35 96.54
CA THR A 408 25.01 30.94 97.93
C THR A 408 26.30 31.57 98.48
N LEU A 409 27.37 31.66 97.68
CA LEU A 409 28.60 32.36 98.08
C LEU A 409 28.42 33.87 98.28
N THR A 410 27.48 34.53 97.58
CA THR A 410 27.18 35.95 97.83
C THR A 410 26.24 36.15 99.02
N GLU A 411 25.34 35.20 99.29
CA GLU A 411 24.54 35.17 100.53
C GLU A 411 25.43 34.93 101.77
N GLU A 412 26.36 33.98 101.70
CA GLU A 412 27.40 33.75 102.72
C GLU A 412 28.30 34.98 102.90
N HIS A 413 28.70 35.66 101.81
CA HIS A 413 29.49 36.88 101.90
C HIS A 413 28.72 38.02 102.57
N GLU A 414 27.46 38.24 102.22
CA GLU A 414 26.61 39.25 102.87
C GLU A 414 26.24 38.85 104.32
N GLU A 415 26.21 37.57 104.68
CA GLU A 415 26.11 37.11 106.07
C GLU A 415 27.40 37.38 106.85
N LEU A 416 28.57 37.04 106.30
CA LEU A 416 29.87 37.37 106.89
C LEU A 416 30.07 38.88 107.04
N LYS A 417 29.56 39.67 106.09
CA LYS A 417 29.58 41.14 106.12
C LYS A 417 28.58 41.71 107.14
N ARG A 418 27.39 41.13 107.29
CA ARG A 418 26.46 41.44 108.41
C ARG A 418 27.05 41.08 109.76
N LEU A 419 27.71 39.92 109.87
CA LEU A 419 28.37 39.47 111.10
C LEU A 419 29.60 40.31 111.41
N HIS A 420 30.37 40.75 110.41
CA HIS A 420 31.46 41.71 110.58
C HIS A 420 30.92 43.10 110.97
N SER A 421 29.79 43.55 110.42
CA SER A 421 29.11 44.78 110.85
C SER A 421 28.72 44.66 112.32
N SER A 422 27.94 43.63 112.68
CA SER A 422 27.53 43.34 114.06
C SER A 422 28.72 43.19 115.02
N LYS A 423 29.82 42.52 114.60
CA LYS A 423 31.03 42.42 115.42
C LYS A 423 31.80 43.74 115.51
N SER A 424 31.76 44.57 114.47
CA SER A 424 32.28 45.94 114.48
C SER A 424 31.39 46.88 115.31
N GLU A 425 30.09 46.59 115.45
CA GLU A 425 29.12 47.29 116.29
C GLU A 425 29.23 46.84 117.76
N GLU A 426 29.56 45.57 118.02
CA GLU A 426 29.96 45.09 119.36
C GLU A 426 31.32 45.65 119.76
N GLN A 427 32.30 45.63 118.86
CA GLN A 427 33.62 46.25 119.09
C GLN A 427 33.50 47.76 119.21
N GLU A 428 32.68 48.42 118.38
CA GLU A 428 32.33 49.83 118.60
C GLU A 428 31.54 49.98 119.91
N GLY A 429 30.72 49.04 120.34
CA GLY A 429 30.03 49.03 121.63
C GLY A 429 30.98 48.98 122.82
N VAL A 430 32.00 48.10 122.79
CA VAL A 430 33.08 48.04 123.79
C VAL A 430 33.98 49.27 123.69
N VAL A 431 34.32 49.71 122.48
CA VAL A 431 35.02 50.98 122.26
C VAL A 431 34.15 52.15 122.70
N VAL A 432 32.83 52.08 122.68
CA VAL A 432 31.86 53.11 123.14
C VAL A 432 31.60 53.02 124.63
N SER A 433 31.82 51.88 125.30
CA SER A 433 31.87 51.80 126.77
C SER A 433 33.21 52.32 127.29
N LEU A 434 34.33 51.95 126.63
CA LEU A 434 35.64 52.55 126.87
C LEU A 434 35.63 54.04 126.54
N LYS A 435 34.98 54.46 125.45
CA LYS A 435 34.67 55.85 125.03
C LYS A 435 33.34 56.33 125.64
N ALA A 436 32.87 55.71 126.72
CA ALA A 436 31.87 56.25 127.66
C ALA A 436 32.57 56.58 128.97
N GLN A 437 33.56 55.80 129.40
CA GLN A 437 34.58 56.24 130.36
C GLN A 437 35.38 57.43 129.77
N LEU A 438 35.83 57.29 128.51
CA LEU A 438 36.44 58.33 127.69
C LEU A 438 35.40 59.27 127.03
N LYS A 439 34.12 59.25 127.42
CA LYS A 439 33.14 60.35 127.19
C LYS A 439 32.54 60.89 128.50
N THR A 440 32.76 60.30 129.66
CA THR A 440 32.78 61.09 130.90
C THR A 440 33.93 62.09 130.79
N THR A 441 35.13 61.63 130.42
CA THR A 441 36.28 62.52 130.14
C THR A 441 36.31 63.17 128.74
N ARG A 442 35.18 63.13 127.99
CA ARG A 442 35.07 63.75 126.64
C ARG A 442 33.68 64.23 126.23
N ALA A 443 32.67 64.16 127.10
CA ALA A 443 31.57 65.13 127.10
C ALA A 443 32.05 66.47 127.71
N GLU A 444 33.11 66.41 128.52
CA GLU A 444 33.99 67.53 128.89
C GLU A 444 34.74 68.15 127.70
N MET A 445 34.85 67.44 126.57
CA MET A 445 35.67 67.79 125.40
C MET A 445 34.93 67.46 124.09
N ASP A 446 34.08 68.39 123.64
CA ASP A 446 33.31 68.37 122.38
C ASP A 446 32.09 67.41 122.37
N GLN A 447 30.84 67.81 122.61
CA GLN A 447 30.09 69.05 122.29
C GLN A 447 30.14 69.54 120.81
N ALA A 448 31.25 69.36 120.09
CA ALA A 448 31.57 70.24 118.94
C ALA A 448 31.63 69.58 117.54
N ARG A 449 31.21 68.32 117.33
CA ARG A 449 31.16 67.69 115.97
C ARG A 449 30.12 66.56 115.80
N ARG A 450 29.23 66.71 114.81
CA ARG A 450 28.28 65.72 114.23
C ARG A 450 28.04 66.06 112.73
N THR A 451 27.36 65.19 111.96
CA THR A 451 26.80 65.38 110.57
C THR A 451 27.79 65.41 109.38
N LEU A 452 27.51 64.98 108.12
CA LEU A 452 26.28 64.41 107.46
C LEU A 452 26.58 63.65 106.10
N GLU A 453 25.53 63.08 105.44
CA GLU A 453 25.47 62.20 104.21
C GLU A 453 24.40 62.70 103.16
N GLY A 454 23.97 62.10 102.01
CA GLY A 454 24.12 60.82 101.24
C GLY A 454 23.18 60.77 99.97
N VAL A 455 22.83 59.58 99.37
CA VAL A 455 21.70 59.30 98.37
C VAL A 455 21.88 59.80 96.88
N ASP A 456 21.27 59.35 95.74
CA ASP A 456 20.69 58.13 95.04
C ASP A 456 20.27 58.53 93.56
N GLY A 457 19.98 57.76 92.48
CA GLY A 457 20.08 56.32 92.09
C GLY A 457 19.25 55.81 90.86
N HIS A 458 18.17 56.47 90.41
CA HIS A 458 17.02 55.97 89.57
C HIS A 458 17.22 55.21 88.20
N GLY A 459 18.33 55.34 87.46
CA GLY A 459 18.32 55.21 85.98
C GLY A 459 18.02 53.85 85.33
N LEU A 460 18.20 52.72 86.03
CA LEU A 460 18.27 51.37 85.42
C LEU A 460 16.97 50.88 84.75
N LYS A 461 15.81 51.35 85.23
CA LYS A 461 14.50 50.73 84.93
C LYS A 461 13.98 51.02 83.50
N VAL A 462 14.36 52.15 82.91
CA VAL A 462 13.89 52.60 81.59
C VAL A 462 14.51 51.76 80.45
N ALA A 463 15.81 51.47 80.54
CA ALA A 463 16.57 50.75 79.52
C ALA A 463 15.97 49.36 79.19
N MET A 464 15.50 48.64 80.21
CA MET A 464 14.93 47.29 80.06
C MET A 464 13.65 47.25 79.22
N GLY A 465 12.86 48.34 79.20
CA GLY A 465 11.62 48.42 78.42
C GLY A 465 11.89 48.45 76.92
N MET A 466 12.81 49.34 76.49
CA MET A 466 13.17 49.53 75.09
C MET A 466 13.73 48.26 74.44
N GLN A 467 14.55 47.51 75.18
CA GLN A 467 15.22 46.32 74.65
C GLN A 467 14.25 45.16 74.28
N LYS A 468 13.12 45.03 74.98
CA LYS A 468 12.08 44.05 74.61
C LYS A 468 11.42 44.39 73.28
N GLN A 469 11.10 45.65 73.05
CA GLN A 469 10.41 46.13 71.84
C GLN A 469 11.31 46.01 70.60
N ILE A 470 12.61 46.29 70.76
CA ILE A 470 13.64 46.11 69.71
C ILE A 470 13.71 44.64 69.27
N LYS A 471 13.66 43.67 70.19
CA LYS A 471 13.71 42.24 69.84
C LYS A 471 12.53 41.84 68.93
N THR A 472 11.29 42.09 69.37
CA THR A 472 10.10 41.75 68.58
C THR A 472 10.06 42.39 67.19
N LYS A 473 10.68 43.57 67.01
CA LYS A 473 10.80 44.20 65.69
C LYS A 473 11.84 43.53 64.78
N ARG A 474 12.96 43.01 65.33
CA ARG A 474 13.92 42.20 64.55
C ARG A 474 13.31 40.89 64.10
N ASP A 475 12.60 40.21 65.00
CA ASP A 475 11.95 38.92 64.71
C ASP A 475 10.94 39.06 63.54
N GLN A 476 10.19 40.17 63.49
CA GLN A 476 9.33 40.54 62.35
C GLN A 476 10.11 40.80 61.05
N ILE A 477 11.23 41.52 61.11
CA ILE A 477 12.06 41.82 59.94
C ILE A 477 12.64 40.54 59.34
N HIS A 478 13.15 39.62 60.14
CA HIS A 478 13.71 38.36 59.66
C HIS A 478 12.65 37.45 58.99
N SER A 479 11.42 37.42 59.51
CA SER A 479 10.31 36.71 58.88
C SER A 479 9.96 37.30 57.50
N LEU A 480 9.98 38.63 57.37
CA LEU A 480 9.74 39.29 56.08
C LEU A 480 10.91 39.08 55.09
N GLN A 481 12.15 39.10 55.56
CA GLN A 481 13.34 38.82 54.74
C GLN A 481 13.29 37.41 54.14
N GLY A 482 12.99 36.38 54.94
CA GLY A 482 12.86 35.01 54.43
C GLY A 482 11.71 34.85 53.42
N ARG A 483 10.61 35.62 53.56
CA ARG A 483 9.51 35.61 52.58
C ARG A 483 9.88 36.34 51.28
N ILE A 484 10.74 37.35 51.34
CA ILE A 484 11.27 38.03 50.15
C ILE A 484 12.18 37.07 49.37
N GLN A 485 13.14 36.42 50.06
CA GLN A 485 14.05 35.45 49.44
C GLN A 485 13.32 34.29 48.75
N LEU A 486 12.28 33.74 49.37
CA LEU A 486 11.46 32.71 48.74
C LEU A 486 10.75 33.21 47.46
N LEU A 487 10.27 34.46 47.46
CA LEU A 487 9.63 35.04 46.28
C LEU A 487 10.65 35.31 45.16
N GLU A 488 11.84 35.82 45.49
CA GLU A 488 12.97 36.00 44.58
C GLU A 488 13.35 34.66 43.92
N GLU A 489 13.54 33.60 44.72
CA GLU A 489 13.80 32.25 44.21
C GLU A 489 12.71 31.73 43.26
N THR A 490 11.42 31.95 43.58
CA THR A 490 10.32 31.50 42.69
C THR A 490 10.24 32.31 41.40
N MET A 491 10.57 33.60 41.44
CA MET A 491 10.63 34.48 40.28
C MET A 491 11.77 34.08 39.33
N ASP A 492 12.94 33.73 39.88
CA ASP A 492 14.08 33.26 39.09
C ASP A 492 13.79 31.91 38.43
N LYS A 493 13.20 30.96 39.17
CA LYS A 493 12.79 29.64 38.65
C LYS A 493 11.79 29.78 37.49
N LEU A 494 10.74 30.61 37.66
CA LEU A 494 9.78 30.93 36.59
C LEU A 494 10.43 31.62 35.38
N SER A 495 11.43 32.48 35.61
CA SER A 495 12.14 33.19 34.54
C SER A 495 13.03 32.25 33.71
N GLN A 496 13.70 31.30 34.37
CA GLN A 496 14.49 30.25 33.72
C GLN A 496 13.60 29.29 32.93
N GLU A 497 12.48 28.84 33.51
CA GLU A 497 11.53 27.94 32.82
C GLU A 497 10.93 28.60 31.57
N LYS A 498 10.50 29.87 31.68
CA LYS A 498 10.01 30.65 30.54
C LYS A 498 11.07 30.82 29.43
N HIS A 499 12.35 30.92 29.80
CA HIS A 499 13.43 30.97 28.81
C HIS A 499 13.59 29.63 28.09
N TYR A 500 13.58 28.51 28.82
CA TYR A 500 13.63 27.16 28.25
C TYR A 500 12.45 26.88 27.32
N GLN A 501 11.22 27.17 27.75
CA GLN A 501 10.01 27.07 26.92
C GLN A 501 10.12 27.90 25.63
N SER A 502 10.74 29.10 25.67
CA SER A 502 10.97 29.92 24.48
C SER A 502 12.03 29.36 23.53
N LEU A 503 13.03 28.63 24.03
CA LEU A 503 14.03 27.95 23.19
C LEU A 503 13.43 26.71 22.52
N GLU A 504 12.73 25.89 23.29
CA GLU A 504 12.10 24.66 22.79
C GLU A 504 10.96 24.97 21.80
N SER A 505 10.16 26.02 22.03
CA SER A 505 9.17 26.50 21.05
C SER A 505 9.80 26.94 19.72
N LYS A 506 10.95 27.63 19.76
CA LYS A 506 11.68 28.01 18.52
C LYS A 506 12.22 26.78 17.79
N ARG A 507 12.76 25.82 18.54
CA ARG A 507 13.25 24.54 18.00
C ARG A 507 12.13 23.79 17.28
N GLN A 508 10.98 23.61 17.93
CA GLN A 508 9.83 22.92 17.34
C GLN A 508 9.30 23.63 16.09
N VAL A 509 9.27 24.96 16.07
CA VAL A 509 8.92 25.73 14.86
C VAL A 509 9.95 25.53 13.73
N GLN A 510 11.24 25.41 14.05
CA GLN A 510 12.29 25.15 13.08
C GLN A 510 12.25 23.72 12.52
N GLU A 511 12.03 22.71 13.38
CA GLU A 511 11.88 21.31 12.98
C GLU A 511 10.61 21.09 12.14
N LEU A 512 9.49 21.75 12.49
CA LEU A 512 8.29 21.78 11.66
C LEU A 512 8.54 22.44 10.30
N ALA A 513 9.31 23.54 10.27
CA ALA A 513 9.64 24.23 9.02
C ALA A 513 10.46 23.34 8.06
N SER A 514 11.49 22.65 8.55
CA SER A 514 12.27 21.71 7.72
C SER A 514 11.41 20.55 7.22
N VAL A 515 10.58 19.94 8.08
CA VAL A 515 9.67 18.85 7.68
C VAL A 515 8.64 19.33 6.63
N THR A 516 8.15 20.57 6.71
CA THR A 516 7.25 21.12 5.66
C THR A 516 7.96 21.35 4.33
N GLU A 517 9.24 21.71 4.33
CA GLU A 517 10.01 21.93 3.11
C GLU A 517 10.46 20.60 2.47
N GLU A 518 10.88 19.61 3.28
CA GLU A 518 11.12 18.24 2.83
C GLU A 518 9.85 17.64 2.21
N LYS A 519 8.68 17.79 2.87
CA LYS A 519 7.38 17.38 2.31
C LYS A 519 7.06 18.09 1.00
N ARG A 520 7.41 19.38 0.86
CA ARG A 520 7.24 20.14 -0.39
C ARG A 520 8.14 19.59 -1.50
N GLN A 521 9.40 19.26 -1.19
CA GLN A 521 10.32 18.65 -2.15
C GLN A 521 9.85 17.26 -2.59
N MET A 522 9.52 16.38 -1.64
CA MET A 522 8.99 15.03 -1.94
C MET A 522 7.72 15.09 -2.79
N ALA A 523 6.84 16.08 -2.58
CA ALA A 523 5.67 16.29 -3.43
C ALA A 523 6.04 16.69 -4.88
N THR A 524 7.08 17.51 -5.08
CA THR A 524 7.56 17.85 -6.43
C THR A 524 8.25 16.67 -7.13
N GLU A 525 9.03 15.86 -6.40
CA GLU A 525 9.67 14.66 -6.94
C GLU A 525 8.63 13.60 -7.32
N LEU A 526 7.59 13.41 -6.49
CA LEU A 526 6.51 12.47 -6.77
C LEU A 526 5.71 12.86 -8.02
N GLU A 527 5.51 14.15 -8.29
CA GLU A 527 4.83 14.59 -9.52
C GLU A 527 5.72 14.47 -10.78
N THR A 528 7.05 14.65 -10.68
CA THR A 528 7.93 14.33 -11.82
C THR A 528 7.94 12.83 -12.13
N VAL A 529 7.94 11.97 -11.11
CA VAL A 529 7.78 10.50 -11.26
C VAL A 529 6.45 10.15 -11.94
N ARG A 530 5.32 10.74 -11.50
CA ARG A 530 4.01 10.56 -12.18
C ARG A 530 4.03 11.01 -13.64
N SER A 531 4.74 12.11 -13.95
CA SER A 531 4.85 12.61 -15.33
C SER A 531 5.64 11.63 -16.22
N LEU A 532 6.70 11.02 -15.68
CA LEU A 532 7.49 10.00 -16.37
C LEU A 532 6.70 8.69 -16.52
N GLU A 533 5.96 8.27 -15.50
CA GLU A 533 5.08 7.10 -15.56
C GLU A 533 4.02 7.26 -16.67
N ARG A 534 3.37 8.43 -16.75
CA ARG A 534 2.40 8.76 -17.80
C ARG A 534 3.03 8.63 -19.20
N LEU A 535 4.23 9.18 -19.40
CA LEU A 535 4.98 9.09 -20.65
C LEU A 535 5.40 7.63 -20.99
N LEU A 536 5.72 6.81 -19.98
CA LEU A 536 6.05 5.39 -20.18
C LEU A 536 4.81 4.57 -20.54
N ARG A 537 3.67 4.78 -19.86
CA ARG A 537 2.38 4.15 -20.21
C ARG A 537 1.97 4.50 -21.65
N GLU A 538 2.15 5.76 -22.07
CA GLU A 538 1.94 6.18 -23.46
C GLU A 538 2.87 5.45 -24.46
N LYS A 539 4.15 5.24 -24.11
CA LYS A 539 5.08 4.47 -24.96
C LYS A 539 4.69 3.00 -25.06
N VAL A 540 4.25 2.40 -23.96
CA VAL A 540 3.75 1.01 -23.93
C VAL A 540 2.52 0.87 -24.83
N ALA A 541 1.50 1.72 -24.66
CA ALA A 541 0.30 1.69 -25.51
C ALA A 541 0.59 1.89 -27.00
N LYS A 542 1.58 2.73 -27.34
CA LYS A 542 2.05 2.91 -28.74
C LYS A 542 2.74 1.64 -29.27
N LEU A 543 3.55 0.96 -28.46
CA LEU A 543 4.19 -0.31 -28.82
C LEU A 543 3.17 -1.44 -28.96
N GLU A 544 2.22 -1.58 -28.04
CA GLU A 544 1.11 -2.54 -28.09
C GLU A 544 0.27 -2.35 -29.36
N ALA A 545 -0.09 -1.11 -29.71
CA ALA A 545 -0.80 -0.81 -30.95
C ALA A 545 0.02 -1.19 -32.21
N THR A 546 1.34 -0.97 -32.22
CA THR A 546 2.19 -1.45 -33.33
C THR A 546 2.30 -2.97 -33.37
N LEU A 547 2.36 -3.64 -32.21
CA LEU A 547 2.44 -5.10 -32.11
C LEU A 547 1.14 -5.75 -32.63
N HIS A 548 -0.03 -5.28 -32.19
CA HIS A 548 -1.32 -5.75 -32.71
C HIS A 548 -1.44 -5.57 -34.24
N LYS A 549 -0.97 -4.42 -34.77
CA LYS A 549 -0.95 -4.18 -36.21
C LYS A 549 -0.01 -5.15 -36.95
N MET A 550 1.15 -5.44 -36.37
CA MET A 550 2.07 -6.46 -36.91
C MET A 550 1.45 -7.86 -36.86
N SER A 551 0.85 -8.26 -35.74
CA SER A 551 0.16 -9.54 -35.60
C SER A 551 -0.95 -9.74 -36.62
N GLY A 552 -1.76 -8.70 -36.90
CA GLY A 552 -2.72 -8.71 -38.01
C GLY A 552 -2.05 -9.01 -39.35
N SER A 553 -1.02 -8.25 -39.71
CA SER A 553 -0.29 -8.47 -40.97
C SER A 553 0.44 -9.82 -41.08
N VAL A 554 0.74 -10.47 -39.95
CA VAL A 554 1.28 -11.85 -39.93
C VAL A 554 0.19 -12.87 -40.24
N ILE A 555 -1.04 -12.65 -39.78
CA ILE A 555 -2.21 -13.47 -40.15
C ILE A 555 -2.51 -13.28 -41.65
N ASP A 556 -2.57 -12.03 -42.14
CA ASP A 556 -2.78 -11.72 -43.56
C ASP A 556 -1.72 -12.42 -44.46
N CYS A 557 -0.45 -12.40 -44.05
CA CYS A 557 0.63 -13.13 -44.73
C CYS A 557 0.44 -14.65 -44.68
N GLN A 558 0.00 -15.19 -43.54
CA GLN A 558 -0.19 -16.63 -43.35
C GLN A 558 -1.35 -17.16 -44.21
N ASP A 559 -2.43 -16.40 -44.34
CA ASP A 559 -3.58 -16.73 -45.19
C ASP A 559 -3.20 -16.66 -46.68
N PHE A 560 -2.40 -15.67 -47.08
CA PHE A 560 -1.84 -15.60 -48.44
C PHE A 560 -0.94 -16.80 -48.78
N ILE A 561 -0.11 -17.24 -47.83
CA ILE A 561 0.73 -18.45 -47.98
C ILE A 561 -0.16 -19.69 -48.12
N GLN A 562 -1.19 -19.87 -47.28
CA GLN A 562 -2.11 -21.01 -47.41
C GLN A 562 -2.84 -21.01 -48.76
N LEU A 563 -3.25 -19.84 -49.27
CA LEU A 563 -3.89 -19.71 -50.57
C LEU A 563 -2.95 -20.10 -51.74
N GLN A 564 -1.67 -19.70 -51.65
CA GLN A 564 -0.60 -20.13 -52.57
C GLN A 564 -0.37 -21.65 -52.50
N GLU A 565 -0.26 -22.22 -51.30
CA GLU A 565 -0.07 -23.67 -51.09
C GLU A 565 -1.24 -24.48 -51.65
N GLN A 566 -2.48 -24.07 -51.40
CA GLN A 566 -3.66 -24.70 -52.00
C GLN A 566 -3.65 -24.60 -53.52
N ALA A 567 -3.24 -23.46 -54.10
CA ALA A 567 -3.13 -23.30 -55.55
C ALA A 567 -2.06 -24.24 -56.14
N PHE A 568 -0.92 -24.38 -55.47
CA PHE A 568 0.16 -25.29 -55.84
C PHE A 568 -0.26 -26.76 -55.73
N VAL A 569 -1.04 -27.14 -54.70
CA VAL A 569 -1.62 -28.48 -54.57
C VAL A 569 -2.64 -28.77 -55.68
N ARG A 570 -3.52 -27.80 -56.02
CA ARG A 570 -4.45 -27.92 -57.16
C ARG A 570 -3.69 -28.13 -58.48
N LEU A 571 -2.64 -27.34 -58.74
CA LEU A 571 -1.81 -27.47 -59.94
C LEU A 571 -1.07 -28.82 -59.99
N LYS A 572 -0.53 -29.30 -58.86
CA LYS A 572 0.07 -30.64 -58.76
C LYS A 572 -0.93 -31.75 -59.04
N LEU A 573 -2.17 -31.64 -58.57
CA LEU A 573 -3.22 -32.62 -58.82
C LEU A 573 -3.62 -32.64 -60.30
N GLN A 574 -3.76 -31.46 -60.93
CA GLN A 574 -3.99 -31.34 -62.38
C GLN A 574 -2.87 -32.00 -63.17
N HIS A 575 -1.60 -31.72 -62.84
CA HIS A 575 -0.47 -32.34 -63.54
C HIS A 575 -0.38 -33.86 -63.30
N ALA A 576 -0.72 -34.36 -62.11
CA ALA A 576 -0.83 -35.79 -61.87
C ALA A 576 -1.95 -36.45 -62.70
N GLN A 577 -3.08 -35.76 -62.90
CA GLN A 577 -4.16 -36.21 -63.78
C GLN A 577 -3.76 -36.17 -65.26
N GLU A 578 -2.97 -35.19 -65.70
CA GLU A 578 -2.39 -35.16 -67.06
C GLU A 578 -1.45 -36.35 -67.29
N LEU A 579 -0.53 -36.63 -66.36
CA LEU A 579 0.37 -37.79 -66.44
C LEU A 579 -0.41 -39.11 -66.44
N GLN A 580 -1.46 -39.24 -65.62
CA GLN A 580 -2.32 -40.42 -65.62
C GLN A 580 -3.13 -40.55 -66.92
N GLY A 581 -3.54 -39.42 -67.52
CA GLY A 581 -4.21 -39.38 -68.83
C GLY A 581 -3.28 -39.70 -70.01
N GLN A 582 -1.99 -39.37 -69.93
CA GLN A 582 -0.97 -39.75 -70.92
C GLN A 582 -0.65 -41.25 -70.85
N ASN A 583 -0.50 -41.80 -69.64
CA ASN A 583 -0.31 -43.25 -69.43
C ASN A 583 -1.49 -44.12 -69.94
N LEU A 584 -2.65 -43.53 -70.24
CA LEU A 584 -3.81 -44.20 -70.84
C LEU A 584 -3.91 -44.01 -72.37
N ARG A 585 -2.93 -43.36 -73.03
CA ARG A 585 -2.87 -43.25 -74.49
C ARG A 585 -1.72 -44.04 -75.13
N ASP A 586 -0.61 -44.24 -74.43
CA ASP A 586 0.61 -44.82 -74.99
C ASP A 586 0.72 -46.35 -74.91
N THR A 587 -0.32 -47.08 -75.33
CA THR A 587 -0.19 -48.50 -75.73
C THR A 587 0.32 -48.59 -77.17
N GLY A 588 1.60 -48.26 -77.39
CA GLY A 588 2.12 -47.87 -78.71
C GLY A 588 3.60 -48.16 -79.06
N ASN A 589 4.14 -49.33 -78.72
CA ASN A 589 5.38 -49.93 -79.28
C ASN A 589 6.79 -49.33 -78.99
N ALA A 590 7.73 -50.28 -78.86
CA ALA A 590 9.12 -50.25 -79.37
C ALA A 590 10.28 -49.50 -78.65
N GLN A 591 10.83 -50.17 -77.62
CA GLN A 591 12.19 -50.79 -77.64
C GLN A 591 13.48 -49.93 -77.46
N ARG A 592 14.44 -50.53 -76.71
CA ARG A 592 15.84 -50.11 -76.40
C ARG A 592 15.93 -49.03 -75.28
N SER A 593 16.88 -49.09 -74.33
CA SER A 593 18.10 -49.91 -74.18
C SER A 593 18.29 -50.46 -72.75
N SER A 594 19.13 -51.49 -72.60
CA SER A 594 19.49 -52.18 -71.34
C SER A 594 20.54 -51.41 -70.49
N PRO A 595 20.83 -51.82 -69.23
CA PRO A 595 21.23 -50.87 -68.17
C PRO A 595 22.74 -50.82 -67.83
N THR A 596 23.13 -49.79 -67.08
CA THR A 596 24.37 -49.71 -66.30
C THR A 596 24.14 -49.14 -64.90
N SER A 597 24.86 -49.70 -63.93
CA SER A 597 24.90 -49.34 -62.50
C SER A 597 26.32 -49.63 -61.99
N PRO A 598 26.73 -49.30 -60.75
CA PRO A 598 26.34 -48.19 -59.85
C PRO A 598 27.61 -47.40 -59.37
N THR A 599 27.51 -46.60 -58.28
CA THR A 599 28.47 -46.55 -57.13
C THR A 599 28.94 -45.14 -56.67
N ALA A 600 28.65 -44.83 -55.40
CA ALA A 600 29.30 -43.81 -54.52
C ALA A 600 29.17 -42.31 -54.93
N ARG A 601 29.45 -41.32 -54.05
CA ARG A 601 30.05 -41.33 -52.69
C ARG A 601 29.53 -40.16 -51.81
N ASN A 602 29.64 -40.31 -50.49
CA ASN A 602 29.29 -39.29 -49.47
C ASN A 602 30.26 -38.09 -49.46
N ALA A 603 29.79 -36.88 -49.09
CA ALA A 603 30.47 -35.92 -48.20
C ALA A 603 29.56 -34.71 -47.84
N LEU A 604 29.84 -34.03 -46.71
CA LEU A 604 29.24 -32.72 -46.34
C LEU A 604 30.28 -31.59 -46.45
N THR A 605 29.84 -30.40 -46.87
CA THR A 605 30.28 -29.06 -46.41
C THR A 605 29.10 -28.11 -46.71
N SER A 606 28.69 -27.11 -45.91
CA SER A 606 29.34 -26.15 -44.99
C SER A 606 29.90 -24.88 -45.67
N THR A 607 29.60 -23.74 -45.02
CA THR A 607 30.29 -22.42 -45.06
C THR A 607 30.07 -21.44 -46.24
N GLN A 608 29.29 -20.39 -45.94
CA GLN A 608 29.54 -18.94 -46.18
C GLN A 608 30.10 -18.40 -47.52
N HIS A 609 29.33 -17.53 -48.19
CA HIS A 609 29.57 -16.07 -48.35
C HIS A 609 28.30 -15.40 -48.96
N ARG A 610 27.88 -14.16 -48.62
CA ARG A 610 28.41 -12.81 -48.98
C ARG A 610 28.55 -12.59 -50.52
N SER A 611 28.10 -11.48 -51.13
CA SER A 611 27.36 -10.30 -50.61
C SER A 611 26.82 -9.37 -51.72
N ASN A 612 25.81 -8.55 -51.38
CA ASN A 612 25.50 -7.19 -51.89
C ASN A 612 25.01 -6.95 -53.34
N CYS A 613 23.85 -6.26 -53.45
CA CYS A 613 23.52 -5.09 -54.30
C CYS A 613 21.99 -4.85 -54.15
N LEU A 614 21.45 -4.00 -53.27
CA LEU A 614 21.66 -2.56 -52.99
C LEU A 614 21.17 -1.63 -54.13
N LEU A 615 20.08 -0.90 -53.84
CA LEU A 615 19.67 0.48 -54.21
C LEU A 615 18.13 0.54 -54.21
N GLU A 616 17.44 1.61 -53.79
CA GLU A 616 17.74 2.65 -52.80
C GLU A 616 16.41 3.34 -52.41
N LEU A 617 16.08 3.46 -51.12
CA LEU A 617 15.08 4.44 -50.65
C LEU A 617 15.44 4.93 -49.24
N LYS A 618 15.82 6.20 -49.19
CA LYS A 618 16.53 6.90 -48.10
C LYS A 618 15.94 6.70 -46.70
N SER A 619 16.76 6.20 -45.78
CA SER A 619 16.59 6.42 -44.34
C SER A 619 17.43 7.63 -43.90
N GLN A 620 16.86 8.52 -43.09
CA GLN A 620 17.59 9.68 -42.55
C GLN A 620 17.18 10.04 -41.12
N ARG A 621 17.59 9.21 -40.16
CA ARG A 621 18.22 9.63 -38.89
C ARG A 621 18.89 8.44 -38.19
N LEU A 622 19.90 8.72 -37.38
CA LEU A 622 20.76 7.70 -36.78
C LEU A 622 20.01 6.83 -35.76
N LEU A 623 20.35 5.54 -35.78
CA LEU A 623 20.10 4.59 -34.70
C LEU A 623 21.22 4.77 -33.66
N GLU A 624 20.95 5.46 -32.57
CA GLU A 624 21.79 5.35 -31.37
C GLU A 624 21.46 4.03 -30.65
N SER A 625 22.48 3.20 -30.40
CA SER A 625 22.25 1.86 -29.87
C SER A 625 21.89 1.91 -28.37
N PRO A 626 20.90 1.12 -27.89
CA PRO A 626 20.53 1.09 -26.46
C PRO A 626 21.70 0.75 -25.52
N THR A 627 22.73 0.06 -26.03
CA THR A 627 23.96 -0.25 -25.28
C THR A 627 24.85 0.98 -25.04
N MET A 628 24.70 2.05 -25.84
CA MET A 628 25.34 3.36 -25.58
C MET A 628 24.59 4.09 -24.47
N GLU A 629 23.26 4.15 -24.52
CA GLU A 629 22.43 4.77 -23.48
C GLU A 629 22.66 4.11 -22.12
N LEU A 630 22.65 2.77 -22.05
CA LEU A 630 22.91 2.05 -20.80
C LEU A 630 24.32 2.32 -20.24
N ARG A 631 25.33 2.44 -21.10
CA ARG A 631 26.71 2.81 -20.69
C ARG A 631 26.84 4.29 -20.33
N SER A 632 26.00 5.16 -20.88
CA SER A 632 25.91 6.58 -20.49
C SER A 632 25.25 6.70 -19.12
N LEU A 633 24.10 6.06 -18.92
CA LEU A 633 23.37 6.04 -17.64
C LEU A 633 24.19 5.41 -16.50
N VAL A 634 24.92 4.31 -16.75
CA VAL A 634 25.82 3.70 -15.75
C VAL A 634 27.06 4.56 -15.47
N LYS A 635 27.50 5.41 -16.41
CA LYS A 635 28.51 6.45 -16.13
C LYS A 635 27.90 7.60 -15.33
N GLU A 636 26.70 8.03 -15.65
CA GLU A 636 26.02 9.17 -15.03
C GLU A 636 25.62 8.87 -13.58
N LEU A 637 25.05 7.68 -13.31
CA LEU A 637 24.78 7.22 -11.95
C LEU A 637 26.08 7.11 -11.13
N ARG A 638 27.17 6.63 -11.75
CA ARG A 638 28.49 6.57 -11.08
C ARG A 638 29.10 7.97 -10.87
N ARG A 639 28.79 8.93 -11.74
CA ARG A 639 29.17 10.34 -11.65
C ARG A 639 28.44 11.01 -10.49
N VAL A 640 27.12 10.89 -10.42
CA VAL A 640 26.27 11.39 -9.31
C VAL A 640 26.69 10.82 -7.95
N ILE A 641 27.08 9.54 -7.88
CA ILE A 641 27.62 8.92 -6.65
C ILE A 641 29.02 9.45 -6.28
N SER A 642 29.77 10.02 -7.23
CA SER A 642 31.14 10.55 -7.02
C SER A 642 31.24 12.07 -6.86
N GLU A 643 30.30 12.85 -7.40
CA GLU A 643 30.31 14.32 -7.43
C GLU A 643 29.67 14.95 -6.18
N ASN A 644 29.90 14.39 -4.98
CA ASN A 644 29.36 14.94 -3.73
C ASN A 644 30.46 15.31 -2.69
N PRO A 645 31.21 16.42 -2.90
CA PRO A 645 32.36 16.79 -2.07
C PRO A 645 32.01 17.70 -0.86
N GLY A 646 31.59 17.09 0.25
CA GLY A 646 31.72 17.67 1.61
C GLY A 646 30.57 18.55 2.12
N PRO A 647 30.71 19.16 3.33
CA PRO A 647 31.91 19.25 4.16
C PRO A 647 32.04 18.16 5.25
N HIS A 648 33.26 17.95 5.74
CA HIS A 648 33.53 17.05 6.86
C HIS A 648 33.24 17.71 8.22
N THR A 649 32.53 17.03 9.11
CA THR A 649 32.72 17.22 10.56
C THR A 649 34.02 16.53 10.97
N SER A 650 35.07 17.30 11.19
CA SER A 650 36.39 16.79 11.58
C SER A 650 36.38 16.21 13.01
N ILE A 651 36.91 15.00 13.16
CA ILE A 651 37.11 14.36 14.47
C ILE A 651 38.21 15.13 15.22
N ILE A 652 37.84 16.04 16.11
CA ILE A 652 38.77 16.62 17.09
C ILE A 652 38.81 15.70 18.31
N LYS A 653 39.77 14.76 18.30
CA LYS A 653 40.26 14.19 19.56
C LYS A 653 40.90 15.30 20.38
N ARG A 654 40.43 15.54 21.60
CA ARG A 654 41.25 16.11 22.68
C ARG A 654 41.16 15.25 23.91
N THR A 655 42.29 14.62 24.20
CA THR A 655 42.56 13.76 25.36
C THR A 655 42.39 14.53 26.67
N SER A 656 42.02 13.83 27.73
CA SER A 656 41.87 14.36 29.08
C SER A 656 43.20 14.62 29.80
N ALA A 657 43.34 15.81 30.39
CA ALA A 657 44.20 16.13 31.54
C ALA A 657 45.74 16.01 31.33
N PRO A 658 46.58 16.44 32.31
CA PRO A 658 46.30 17.23 33.53
C PRO A 658 47.12 18.54 33.63
N GLU A 659 46.75 19.45 34.55
CA GLU A 659 47.69 20.01 35.54
C GLU A 659 46.99 20.74 36.70
N ARG A 660 47.77 21.19 37.70
CA ARG A 660 47.31 21.78 38.99
C ARG A 660 47.71 23.26 39.09
N VAL A 661 47.19 23.93 40.15
CA VAL A 661 47.87 24.88 41.07
C VAL A 661 47.15 26.24 41.29
N HIS A 662 46.61 26.41 42.52
CA HIS A 662 46.34 27.66 43.28
C HIS A 662 45.23 28.63 42.78
N ARG A 663 44.30 29.08 43.66
CA ARG A 663 44.33 30.27 44.57
C ARG A 663 44.51 31.59 43.78
N THR A 664 43.72 32.66 43.97
CA THR A 664 43.14 33.18 45.23
C THR A 664 41.86 34.03 45.03
N THR A 665 41.22 34.41 46.15
CA THR A 665 40.10 35.35 46.36
C THR A 665 40.35 36.80 45.90
N LEU A 666 39.31 37.56 45.49
CA LEU A 666 38.83 38.79 46.20
C LEU A 666 37.61 39.50 45.54
N ASN A 667 37.06 40.47 46.28
CA ASN A 667 35.79 41.22 46.10
C ASN A 667 35.83 42.38 45.06
N GLU A 668 34.68 43.09 44.96
CA GLU A 668 34.54 44.56 44.78
C GLU A 668 34.83 45.17 43.38
N VAL A 669 34.25 46.30 42.93
CA VAL A 669 32.99 47.02 43.28
C VAL A 669 32.62 48.02 42.16
N THR A 670 31.36 48.45 42.04
CA THR A 670 30.85 49.52 41.12
C THR A 670 30.99 49.23 39.60
N ASN A 671 30.17 49.78 38.69
CA ASN A 671 29.73 51.18 38.60
C ASN A 671 28.40 51.42 37.87
N CYS A 672 27.86 52.64 38.02
CA CYS A 672 26.56 53.04 37.46
C CYS A 672 26.67 53.57 36.03
N PHE A 673 25.62 53.39 35.22
CA PHE A 673 25.25 54.37 34.20
C PHE A 673 23.73 54.51 34.09
N THR A 674 23.23 55.70 34.43
CA THR A 674 21.88 56.16 34.12
C THR A 674 21.78 56.60 32.67
N ASN A 675 20.65 56.37 31.99
CA ASN A 675 20.05 57.41 31.15
C ASN A 675 18.61 57.14 30.67
N ASN A 676 17.90 58.25 30.42
CA ASN A 676 16.66 58.40 29.66
C ASN A 676 15.33 57.93 30.29
N ALA A 677 14.75 58.83 31.09
CA ALA A 677 13.30 58.98 31.10
C ALA A 677 12.81 59.56 29.76
N LYS A 678 11.68 59.07 29.24
CA LYS A 678 10.85 59.84 28.31
C LYS A 678 9.37 59.58 28.59
N THR A 679 8.63 60.67 28.67
CA THR A 679 7.22 60.70 29.08
C THR A 679 6.28 60.40 27.93
N THR A 680 5.16 59.75 28.22
CA THR A 680 3.92 59.96 27.47
C THR A 680 2.73 59.74 28.41
N LYS A 681 1.72 60.61 28.34
CA LYS A 681 0.48 60.54 29.13
C LYS A 681 -0.71 60.32 28.19
N GLY A 682 -1.73 59.63 28.68
CA GLY A 682 -3.05 59.53 28.04
C GLY A 682 -3.15 58.39 27.01
N THR A 683 -4.36 57.95 26.65
CA THR A 683 -5.70 58.45 27.04
C THR A 683 -6.68 57.33 27.38
N TYR A 684 -7.78 57.69 28.05
CA TYR A 684 -8.92 56.81 28.35
C TYR A 684 -9.86 56.66 27.14
N SER A 685 -10.66 55.59 27.17
CA SER A 685 -11.68 55.20 26.18
C SER A 685 -11.09 54.55 24.91
N ARG A 686 -11.72 53.54 24.32
CA ARG A 686 -13.09 53.02 24.55
C ARG A 686 -13.11 51.51 24.65
#